data_AF-A0A1I5BB42-F1
#
_entry.id   AF-A0A1I5BB42-F1
#
_cell.length_a   1.000
_cell.length_b   1.000
_cell.length_c   1.000
_cell.angle_alpha   90.00
_cell.angle_beta   90.00
_cell.angle_gamma   90.00
#
_symmetry.space_group_name_H-M   'P 1'
#
loop_
_entity.id
_entity.type
_entity.pdbx_description
1 polymer ?
#
loop_
_entity_poly.entity_id
_entity_poly.type
_entity_poly.pdbx_seq_one_letter_code
_entity_poly.pdbx_strand_id
1 'polypeptide(L)'
;MELLLVLVLAVGGLLLLGRLLGWGRDGHLTDQRRAELLERLQASVRRDWAAEADKRGLTPDPGRPRLLHTQWAPAPPRLSDGRTRGLTGSTADMAGLVESFTALAPQRLVVVGPAGSGKSTLLLLFLLELCRVREQNPSAAGAVDPVPVLFSLSSYDPGRYELLDWLAGRLAAEYPEVGSAGSARDLLRTGHVLPCLDGLDEIPRQRLVRVLGRIRRAFSGDLPVILACRTEAYERALSGGPVLYGASVTEARELAFPHVMAYLRDSLGRGGPGREQWADLFDRLEHGWGVLEDEVRAARARGAPLNGPTWSLLTPGAAAEQAAAVQVGRRWAVQVEAAALTGWAREASPQLLAALGEALASPLTATLFTDLYSHADTDEETPFVRLLRSDPAEVRTTILDNAVRVLFDHRLAPDVWPEARRHLSFLAHHLESRDRTDLAWWELSGALHHAVYGLLLGLLAAVAGGVATASAVNASTGALAALQLGVAGLVGGMLLSWWGPDRVAAWLDRSLHALAASARSAPDEPGSGPAEPRFGRTSTALAVGVPMGGAIGFLAALTEGPAVGFLVAIIFGLIVGVPAGLLGAGGPVRGPRWFRRGTGFLRRIGGGTAIGLGAGAVLGLLYWASIRATSSPASSNWERLNRPTYVLAAMLTFALPGLVLGALSGFLKWLQAPAPADDATSPRILLRGDRRLVAGWGLVIAGLFGLGMAWVMATFPYAPGQVVEGTVLFVVLTLWVPIAVRTWPRYLVARAWLWLRGDLPRDLMGFLEHAHRVSALRQVGGVYQFRHKDVQEHLSRVYADARARP
;
A
#
# COMPACT_ATOMS: atom_id res chain seq x y z
N MET A 1 -17.82 -21.57 51.60
CA MET A 1 -18.51 -20.39 51.01
C MET A 1 -17.62 -19.62 50.04
N GLU A 2 -16.38 -19.28 50.40
CA GLU A 2 -15.51 -18.44 49.56
C GLU A 2 -15.12 -19.07 48.20
N LEU A 3 -14.89 -20.38 48.14
CA LEU A 3 -14.66 -21.13 46.88
C LEU A 3 -15.85 -21.07 45.90
N LEU A 4 -17.07 -20.97 46.43
CA LEU A 4 -18.30 -20.92 45.63
C LEU A 4 -18.53 -19.52 45.06
N LEU A 5 -18.12 -18.47 45.79
CA LEU A 5 -18.11 -17.09 45.32
C LEU A 5 -17.11 -16.88 44.16
N VAL A 6 -15.93 -17.51 44.24
CA VAL A 6 -14.90 -17.48 43.20
C VAL A 6 -15.36 -18.19 41.92
N LEU A 7 -16.04 -19.34 42.04
CA LEU A 7 -16.59 -20.06 40.89
C LEU A 7 -17.71 -19.28 40.20
N VAL A 8 -18.60 -18.65 40.97
CA VAL A 8 -19.71 -17.83 40.44
C VAL A 8 -19.20 -16.59 39.73
N LEU A 9 -18.15 -15.93 40.25
CA LEU A 9 -17.50 -14.81 39.58
C LEU A 9 -16.76 -15.22 38.30
N ALA A 10 -16.13 -16.41 38.28
CA ALA A 10 -15.45 -16.94 37.10
C ALA A 10 -16.42 -17.32 35.97
N VAL A 11 -17.53 -18.00 36.31
CA VAL A 11 -18.58 -18.37 35.34
C VAL A 11 -19.37 -17.14 34.86
N GLY A 12 -19.69 -16.21 35.76
CA GLY A 12 -20.29 -14.92 35.42
C GLY A 12 -19.39 -14.10 34.48
N GLY A 13 -18.07 -14.10 34.74
CA GLY A 13 -17.06 -13.49 33.86
C GLY A 13 -17.01 -14.13 32.47
N LEU A 14 -17.08 -15.46 32.38
CA LEU A 14 -17.06 -16.20 31.12
C LEU A 14 -18.31 -15.96 30.26
N LEU A 15 -19.50 -15.88 30.88
CA LEU A 15 -20.76 -15.60 30.18
C LEU A 15 -20.85 -14.15 29.72
N LEU A 16 -20.31 -13.20 30.51
CA LEU A 16 -20.16 -11.81 30.08
C LEU A 16 -19.15 -11.70 28.93
N LEU A 17 -18.06 -12.47 28.97
CA LEU A 17 -17.05 -12.56 27.91
C LEU A 17 -17.66 -13.06 26.59
N GLY A 18 -18.54 -14.07 26.63
CA GLY A 18 -19.25 -14.57 25.45
C GLY A 18 -20.17 -13.53 24.81
N ARG A 19 -20.87 -12.71 25.61
CA ARG A 19 -21.69 -11.60 25.10
C ARG A 19 -20.88 -10.39 24.62
N LEU A 20 -19.73 -10.11 25.25
CA LEU A 20 -18.85 -8.98 24.92
C LEU A 20 -17.97 -9.24 23.71
N LEU A 21 -17.61 -10.51 23.45
CA LEU A 21 -16.82 -10.94 22.29
C LEU A 21 -17.60 -10.93 20.97
N GLY A 22 -18.92 -10.73 21.01
CA GLY A 22 -19.73 -10.54 19.81
C GLY A 22 -19.58 -11.71 18.84
N TRP A 23 -20.07 -12.89 19.22
CA TRP A 23 -20.53 -13.87 18.24
C TRP A 23 -21.73 -13.26 17.51
N GLY A 24 -21.44 -12.35 16.59
CA GLY A 24 -22.39 -11.83 15.64
C GLY A 24 -22.87 -13.00 14.79
N ARG A 25 -24.16 -13.28 14.86
CA ARG A 25 -24.84 -13.99 13.78
C ARG A 25 -24.57 -13.20 12.50
N ASP A 26 -23.93 -13.83 11.53
CA ASP A 26 -23.83 -13.35 10.16
C ASP A 26 -25.26 -13.27 9.59
N GLY A 27 -25.95 -12.16 9.85
CA GLY A 27 -27.31 -11.92 9.36
C GLY A 27 -27.24 -11.38 7.95
N HIS A 28 -27.82 -12.11 6.99
CA HIS A 28 -28.10 -11.61 5.65
C HIS A 28 -28.81 -10.24 5.71
N LEU A 29 -28.44 -9.32 4.83
CA LEU A 29 -29.12 -8.03 4.73
C LEU A 29 -30.56 -8.26 4.28
N THR A 30 -31.53 -7.61 4.94
CA THR A 30 -32.90 -7.56 4.45
C THR A 30 -32.94 -6.80 3.12
N ASP A 31 -33.86 -7.14 2.21
CA ASP A 31 -33.90 -6.53 0.87
C ASP A 31 -34.10 -5.01 0.91
N GLN A 32 -34.97 -4.52 1.82
CA GLN A 32 -35.14 -3.08 2.04
C GLN A 32 -33.83 -2.41 2.48
N ARG A 33 -33.11 -3.02 3.43
CA ARG A 33 -31.84 -2.48 3.91
C ARG A 33 -30.78 -2.52 2.82
N ARG A 34 -30.77 -3.57 1.99
CA ARG A 34 -29.88 -3.70 0.84
C ARG A 34 -30.12 -2.58 -0.17
N ALA A 35 -31.37 -2.30 -0.52
CA ALA A 35 -31.74 -1.22 -1.44
C ALA A 35 -31.26 0.16 -0.93
N GLU A 36 -31.56 0.51 0.33
CA GLU A 36 -31.10 1.76 0.94
C GLU A 36 -29.57 1.90 0.93
N LEU A 37 -28.85 0.79 1.18
CA LEU A 37 -27.39 0.78 1.17
C LEU A 37 -26.84 0.99 -0.25
N LEU A 38 -27.42 0.37 -1.26
CA LEU A 38 -27.00 0.49 -2.66
C LEU A 38 -27.21 1.89 -3.20
N GLU A 39 -28.35 2.53 -2.88
CA GLU A 39 -28.60 3.93 -3.27
C GLU A 39 -27.57 4.90 -2.67
N ARG A 40 -27.27 4.74 -1.38
CA ARG A 40 -26.27 5.57 -0.70
C ARG A 40 -24.87 5.33 -1.26
N LEU A 41 -24.49 4.06 -1.49
CA LEU A 41 -23.21 3.70 -2.06
C LEU A 41 -23.04 4.31 -3.45
N GLN A 42 -24.05 4.20 -4.32
CA GLN A 42 -24.00 4.80 -5.65
C GLN A 42 -23.82 6.32 -5.59
N ALA A 43 -24.57 7.00 -4.72
CA ALA A 43 -24.47 8.45 -4.59
C ALA A 43 -23.07 8.90 -4.16
N SER A 44 -22.41 8.17 -3.26
CA SER A 44 -21.02 8.44 -2.86
C SER A 44 -20.04 8.14 -3.97
N VAL A 45 -20.14 6.96 -4.61
CA VAL A 45 -19.30 6.57 -5.75
C VAL A 45 -19.35 7.63 -6.85
N ARG A 46 -20.55 8.04 -7.27
CA ARG A 46 -20.72 9.05 -8.33
C ARG A 46 -20.09 10.37 -7.92
N ARG A 47 -20.32 10.83 -6.69
CA ARG A 47 -19.78 12.10 -6.19
C ARG A 47 -18.25 12.10 -6.18
N ASP A 48 -17.64 11.06 -5.64
CA ASP A 48 -16.19 10.97 -5.48
C ASP A 48 -15.47 10.86 -6.83
N TRP A 49 -15.98 10.02 -7.72
CA TRP A 49 -15.38 9.81 -9.03
C TRP A 49 -15.69 10.94 -10.02
N ALA A 50 -16.82 11.64 -9.89
CA ALA A 50 -17.08 12.86 -10.68
C ALA A 50 -16.11 13.98 -10.29
N ALA A 51 -15.90 14.18 -8.98
CA ALA A 51 -14.91 15.14 -8.50
C ALA A 51 -13.48 14.77 -8.96
N GLU A 52 -13.16 13.49 -9.04
CA GLU A 52 -11.89 13.03 -9.60
C GLU A 52 -11.80 13.22 -11.13
N ALA A 53 -12.89 13.02 -11.88
CA ALA A 53 -12.96 13.32 -13.31
C ALA A 53 -12.72 14.81 -13.57
N ASP A 54 -13.35 15.68 -12.79
CA ASP A 54 -13.21 17.13 -12.86
C ASP A 54 -11.76 17.55 -12.59
N LYS A 55 -11.09 16.96 -11.59
CA LYS A 55 -9.67 17.23 -11.31
C LYS A 55 -8.76 16.80 -12.47
N ARG A 56 -9.13 15.75 -13.19
CA ARG A 56 -8.39 15.24 -14.36
C ARG A 56 -8.73 15.97 -15.66
N GLY A 57 -9.65 16.94 -15.64
CA GLY A 57 -10.10 17.64 -16.84
C GLY A 57 -10.85 16.75 -17.81
N LEU A 58 -11.49 15.69 -17.32
CA LEU A 58 -12.19 14.71 -18.16
C LEU A 58 -13.65 15.11 -18.43
N THR A 59 -14.18 16.06 -17.67
CA THR A 59 -15.52 16.60 -17.84
C THR A 59 -15.55 17.74 -18.86
N PRO A 60 -16.60 17.82 -19.69
CA PRO A 60 -16.73 18.91 -20.65
C PRO A 60 -16.85 20.26 -19.95
N ASP A 61 -15.90 21.16 -20.18
CA ASP A 61 -15.88 22.54 -19.68
C ASP A 61 -15.51 23.49 -20.84
N PRO A 62 -16.32 24.54 -21.13
CA PRO A 62 -16.02 25.51 -22.19
C PRO A 62 -14.65 26.19 -22.06
N GLY A 63 -14.08 26.25 -20.84
CA GLY A 63 -12.78 26.86 -20.55
C GLY A 63 -11.58 25.90 -20.62
N ARG A 64 -11.79 24.60 -20.88
CA ARG A 64 -10.74 23.57 -20.90
C ARG A 64 -10.58 22.93 -22.27
N PRO A 65 -9.39 22.41 -22.61
CA PRO A 65 -9.22 21.66 -23.85
C PRO A 65 -10.12 20.43 -23.90
N ARG A 66 -10.60 20.09 -25.10
CA ARG A 66 -11.46 18.92 -25.33
C ARG A 66 -10.86 17.63 -24.76
N LEU A 67 -11.72 16.73 -24.25
CA LEU A 67 -11.29 15.39 -23.85
C LEU A 67 -10.67 14.65 -25.04
N LEU A 68 -9.50 14.05 -24.84
CA LEU A 68 -8.89 13.18 -25.84
C LEU A 68 -9.60 11.82 -25.85
N HIS A 69 -10.47 11.62 -26.84
CA HIS A 69 -11.32 10.44 -26.90
C HIS A 69 -10.54 9.19 -27.34
N THR A 70 -10.39 8.23 -26.43
CA THR A 70 -9.79 6.91 -26.68
C THR A 70 -10.79 5.96 -27.34
N GLN A 71 -10.27 5.09 -28.22
CA GLN A 71 -11.04 4.12 -28.99
C GLN A 71 -10.69 2.67 -28.61
N TRP A 72 -11.64 1.76 -28.85
CA TRP A 72 -11.55 0.37 -28.42
C TRP A 72 -12.16 -0.56 -29.46
N ALA A 73 -11.55 -1.72 -29.62
CA ALA A 73 -12.02 -2.74 -30.54
C ALA A 73 -11.84 -4.15 -29.93
N PRO A 74 -12.53 -5.17 -30.47
CA PRO A 74 -12.34 -6.54 -30.05
C PRO A 74 -10.86 -6.93 -30.06
N ALA A 75 -10.42 -7.53 -28.96
CA ALA A 75 -9.07 -8.05 -28.87
C ALA A 75 -8.86 -9.21 -29.87
N PRO A 76 -7.60 -9.47 -30.30
CA PRO A 76 -7.29 -10.62 -31.14
C PRO A 76 -7.83 -11.93 -30.55
N PRO A 77 -8.25 -12.92 -31.38
CA PRO A 77 -8.87 -14.16 -30.90
C PRO A 77 -8.05 -14.92 -29.86
N ARG A 78 -6.71 -14.81 -29.90
CA ARG A 78 -5.79 -15.43 -28.93
C ARG A 78 -5.97 -14.92 -27.49
N LEU A 79 -6.58 -13.75 -27.31
CA LEU A 79 -6.83 -13.13 -26.01
C LEU A 79 -8.24 -13.41 -25.48
N SER A 80 -9.11 -14.02 -26.27
CA SER A 80 -10.47 -14.34 -25.86
C SER A 80 -10.64 -15.85 -25.75
N ASP A 81 -11.61 -16.30 -24.95
CA ASP A 81 -12.05 -17.71 -24.97
C ASP A 81 -12.96 -18.02 -26.17
N GLY A 82 -13.21 -17.02 -27.04
CA GLY A 82 -13.97 -17.13 -28.28
C GLY A 82 -15.49 -17.14 -28.08
N ARG A 83 -15.98 -17.10 -26.82
CA ARG A 83 -17.41 -17.20 -26.52
C ARG A 83 -18.15 -15.88 -26.65
N THR A 84 -17.45 -14.78 -26.33
CA THR A 84 -18.00 -13.44 -26.32
C THR A 84 -17.19 -12.56 -27.25
N ARG A 85 -17.86 -11.86 -28.18
CA ARG A 85 -17.20 -10.85 -29.00
C ARG A 85 -16.79 -9.67 -28.13
N GLY A 86 -15.60 -9.11 -28.40
CA GLY A 86 -15.15 -7.88 -27.77
C GLY A 86 -16.09 -6.71 -28.08
N LEU A 87 -16.15 -5.74 -27.18
CA LEU A 87 -16.89 -4.50 -27.41
C LEU A 87 -16.11 -3.58 -28.36
N THR A 88 -16.82 -2.89 -29.25
CA THR A 88 -16.32 -1.78 -30.07
C THR A 88 -16.88 -0.47 -29.56
N GLY A 89 -16.06 0.57 -29.47
CA GLY A 89 -16.58 1.89 -29.13
C GLY A 89 -15.51 2.95 -28.93
N SER A 90 -15.96 4.13 -28.51
CA SER A 90 -15.11 5.28 -28.20
C SER A 90 -15.62 5.92 -26.92
N THR A 91 -14.74 6.60 -26.19
CA THR A 91 -15.15 7.45 -25.06
C THR A 91 -15.99 8.66 -25.48
N ALA A 92 -16.14 8.91 -26.78
CA ALA A 92 -17.12 9.87 -27.30
C ALA A 92 -18.57 9.34 -27.21
N ASP A 93 -18.76 8.02 -27.22
CA ASP A 93 -20.05 7.34 -27.10
C ASP A 93 -20.01 6.34 -25.94
N MET A 94 -19.93 6.89 -24.73
CA MET A 94 -19.93 6.08 -23.51
C MET A 94 -21.26 5.34 -23.30
N ALA A 95 -22.37 5.95 -23.71
CA ALA A 95 -23.71 5.37 -23.56
C ALA A 95 -23.84 4.07 -24.36
N GLY A 96 -23.45 4.06 -25.64
CA GLY A 96 -23.48 2.85 -26.47
C GLY A 96 -22.54 1.75 -25.96
N LEU A 97 -21.40 2.12 -25.37
CA LEU A 97 -20.47 1.15 -24.77
C LEU A 97 -21.06 0.51 -23.50
N VAL A 98 -21.73 1.30 -22.65
CA VAL A 98 -22.40 0.78 -21.45
C VAL A 98 -23.57 -0.11 -21.82
N GLU A 99 -24.39 0.28 -22.81
CA GLU A 99 -25.48 -0.55 -23.33
C GLU A 99 -24.98 -1.91 -23.84
N SER A 100 -23.88 -1.90 -24.60
CA SER A 100 -23.27 -3.13 -25.12
C SER A 100 -22.73 -4.03 -23.99
N PHE A 101 -22.25 -3.45 -22.89
CA PHE A 101 -21.77 -4.19 -21.73
C PHE A 101 -22.92 -4.76 -20.89
N THR A 102 -23.98 -4.00 -20.64
CA THR A 102 -25.11 -4.47 -19.82
C THR A 102 -25.87 -5.60 -20.50
N ALA A 103 -25.79 -5.68 -21.83
CA ALA A 103 -26.32 -6.80 -22.64
C ALA A 103 -25.51 -8.12 -22.51
N LEU A 104 -24.32 -8.10 -21.91
CA LEU A 104 -23.51 -9.31 -21.71
C LEU A 104 -24.08 -10.19 -20.59
N ALA A 105 -24.12 -11.50 -20.82
CA ALA A 105 -24.51 -12.50 -19.82
C ALA A 105 -23.44 -13.61 -19.74
N PRO A 106 -22.59 -13.64 -18.69
CA PRO A 106 -22.48 -12.68 -17.58
C PRO A 106 -21.80 -11.36 -17.97
N GLN A 107 -22.06 -10.28 -17.21
CA GLN A 107 -21.49 -8.94 -17.41
C GLN A 107 -19.99 -8.88 -17.06
N ARG A 108 -19.17 -9.43 -17.97
CA ARG A 108 -17.71 -9.54 -17.81
C ARG A 108 -16.99 -8.85 -18.93
N LEU A 109 -16.16 -7.88 -18.57
CA LEU A 109 -15.36 -7.11 -19.52
C LEU A 109 -13.90 -7.13 -19.09
N VAL A 110 -13.02 -7.45 -20.02
CA VAL A 110 -11.58 -7.27 -19.87
C VAL A 110 -11.12 -6.20 -20.86
N VAL A 111 -10.54 -5.13 -20.33
CA VAL A 111 -9.94 -4.05 -21.10
C VAL A 111 -8.42 -4.23 -21.10
N VAL A 112 -7.86 -4.58 -22.25
CA VAL A 112 -6.41 -4.69 -22.47
C VAL A 112 -5.89 -3.52 -23.30
N GLY A 113 -4.58 -3.31 -23.26
CA GLY A 113 -3.92 -2.29 -24.08
C GLY A 113 -2.54 -1.93 -23.56
N PRO A 114 -1.70 -1.28 -24.38
CA PRO A 114 -0.35 -0.88 -23.99
C PRO A 114 -0.34 0.15 -22.84
N ALA A 115 0.83 0.39 -22.24
CA ALA A 115 0.99 1.44 -21.24
C ALA A 115 0.57 2.81 -21.83
N GLY A 116 -0.13 3.64 -21.05
CA GLY A 116 -0.58 4.96 -21.51
C GLY A 116 -1.80 4.97 -22.44
N SER A 117 -2.38 3.82 -22.78
CA SER A 117 -3.53 3.71 -23.69
C SER A 117 -4.88 4.24 -23.15
N GLY A 118 -4.90 4.86 -21.97
CA GLY A 118 -6.11 5.44 -21.37
C GLY A 118 -7.05 4.47 -20.66
N LYS A 119 -6.63 3.24 -20.33
CA LYS A 119 -7.48 2.24 -19.63
C LYS A 119 -8.11 2.77 -18.33
N SER A 120 -7.33 3.40 -17.46
CA SER A 120 -7.87 3.97 -16.22
C SER A 120 -8.83 5.14 -16.47
N THR A 121 -8.60 5.92 -17.54
CA THR A 121 -9.53 6.98 -17.97
C THR A 121 -10.83 6.37 -18.47
N LEU A 122 -10.77 5.29 -19.26
CA LEU A 122 -11.95 4.55 -19.66
C LEU A 122 -12.73 4.05 -18.47
N LEU A 123 -12.08 3.32 -17.55
CA LEU A 123 -12.77 2.75 -16.39
C LEU A 123 -13.50 3.82 -15.57
N LEU A 124 -12.89 4.99 -15.41
CA LEU A 124 -13.50 6.11 -14.70
C LEU A 124 -14.75 6.62 -15.44
N LEU A 125 -14.62 6.95 -16.73
CA LEU A 125 -15.75 7.42 -17.55
C LEU A 125 -16.86 6.36 -17.64
N PHE A 126 -16.47 5.09 -17.75
CA PHE A 126 -17.37 3.93 -17.80
C PHE A 126 -18.13 3.75 -16.51
N LEU A 127 -17.45 3.89 -15.36
CA LEU A 127 -18.07 3.87 -14.04
C LEU A 127 -19.09 5.01 -13.88
N LEU A 128 -18.75 6.23 -14.30
CA LEU A 128 -19.66 7.38 -14.22
C LEU A 128 -20.89 7.18 -15.11
N GLU A 129 -20.70 6.64 -16.31
CA GLU A 129 -21.80 6.35 -17.23
C GLU A 129 -22.70 5.22 -16.70
N LEU A 130 -22.13 4.16 -16.13
CA LEU A 130 -22.90 3.11 -15.44
C LEU A 130 -23.73 3.67 -14.28
N CYS A 131 -23.16 4.59 -13.48
CA CYS A 131 -23.92 5.28 -12.44
C CYS A 131 -25.08 6.10 -13.04
N ARG A 132 -24.84 6.81 -14.15
CA ARG A 132 -25.85 7.61 -14.84
C ARG A 132 -27.00 6.76 -15.39
N VAL A 133 -26.68 5.64 -16.06
CA VAL A 133 -27.67 4.70 -16.61
C VAL A 133 -28.51 4.09 -15.49
N ARG A 134 -27.89 3.70 -14.38
CA ARG A 134 -28.61 3.17 -13.21
C ARG A 134 -29.55 4.21 -12.58
N GLU A 135 -29.16 5.49 -12.50
CA GLU A 135 -30.05 6.57 -12.02
C GLU A 135 -31.29 6.74 -12.91
N GLN A 136 -31.15 6.54 -14.22
CA GLN A 136 -32.22 6.72 -15.19
C GLN A 136 -33.17 5.53 -15.28
N ASN A 137 -32.69 4.33 -14.94
CA ASN A 137 -33.46 3.09 -14.96
C ASN A 137 -33.59 2.48 -13.55
N PRO A 138 -34.35 3.09 -12.62
CA PRO A 138 -34.61 2.50 -11.31
C PRO A 138 -35.48 1.23 -11.45
N SER A 139 -34.82 0.09 -11.70
CA SER A 139 -35.31 -1.30 -11.61
C SER A 139 -36.77 -1.52 -12.04
N ALA A 140 -37.04 -1.61 -13.34
CA ALA A 140 -38.37 -1.96 -13.86
C ALA A 140 -38.69 -3.48 -13.82
N ALA A 141 -37.79 -4.36 -13.35
CA ALA A 141 -37.99 -5.81 -13.47
C ALA A 141 -37.29 -6.68 -12.39
N GLY A 142 -37.17 -6.20 -11.15
CA GLY A 142 -36.69 -7.02 -10.01
C GLY A 142 -35.21 -7.42 -10.03
N ALA A 143 -34.50 -7.30 -11.15
CA ALA A 143 -33.05 -7.33 -11.22
C ALA A 143 -32.50 -5.92 -10.92
N VAL A 144 -31.84 -5.76 -9.78
CA VAL A 144 -31.19 -4.49 -9.40
C VAL A 144 -29.85 -4.40 -10.12
N ASP A 145 -29.69 -3.43 -11.00
CA ASP A 145 -28.40 -3.17 -11.65
C ASP A 145 -27.31 -2.95 -10.59
N PRO A 146 -26.16 -3.62 -10.73
CA PRO A 146 -25.09 -3.56 -9.74
C PRO A 146 -24.48 -2.17 -9.66
N VAL A 147 -24.09 -1.76 -8.45
CA VAL A 147 -23.38 -0.48 -8.25
C VAL A 147 -21.91 -0.68 -8.64
N PRO A 148 -21.37 0.06 -9.63
CA PRO A 148 -19.97 -0.06 -10.02
C PRO A 148 -19.06 0.54 -8.95
N VAL A 149 -17.97 -0.16 -8.59
CA VAL A 149 -16.98 0.35 -7.63
C VAL A 149 -15.58 0.08 -8.16
N LEU A 150 -14.76 1.13 -8.27
CA LEU A 150 -13.37 1.01 -8.71
C LEU A 150 -12.46 0.53 -7.57
N PHE A 151 -11.70 -0.53 -7.82
CA PHE A 151 -10.69 -1.07 -6.91
C PHE A 151 -9.33 -1.09 -7.59
N SER A 152 -8.33 -0.49 -6.94
CA SER A 152 -6.93 -0.59 -7.37
C SER A 152 -6.27 -1.84 -6.78
N LEU A 153 -5.85 -2.76 -7.66
CA LEU A 153 -5.22 -4.02 -7.26
C LEU A 153 -3.76 -3.86 -6.78
N SER A 154 -3.15 -2.68 -6.87
CA SER A 154 -1.74 -2.44 -6.50
C SER A 154 -1.41 -2.88 -5.06
N SER A 155 -2.37 -2.70 -4.16
CA SER A 155 -2.26 -2.98 -2.73
C SER A 155 -2.76 -4.39 -2.32
N TYR A 156 -3.23 -5.20 -3.26
CA TYR A 156 -3.72 -6.55 -2.97
C TYR A 156 -2.55 -7.52 -2.71
N ASP A 157 -2.63 -8.24 -1.59
CA ASP A 157 -1.69 -9.31 -1.25
C ASP A 157 -2.41 -10.68 -1.21
N PRO A 158 -2.20 -11.55 -2.21
CA PRO A 158 -2.87 -12.84 -2.29
C PRO A 158 -2.39 -13.85 -1.24
N GLY A 159 -1.28 -13.57 -0.54
CA GLY A 159 -0.77 -14.39 0.55
C GLY A 159 -1.38 -14.06 1.91
N ARG A 160 -2.05 -12.90 2.04
CA ARG A 160 -2.61 -12.43 3.31
C ARG A 160 -4.14 -12.43 3.33
N TYR A 161 -4.78 -12.23 2.18
CA TYR A 161 -6.24 -12.09 2.09
C TYR A 161 -6.81 -12.82 0.87
N GLU A 162 -7.98 -13.45 1.04
CA GLU A 162 -8.85 -13.81 -0.08
C GLU A 162 -9.31 -12.56 -0.84
N LEU A 163 -9.54 -12.68 -2.16
CA LEU A 163 -9.86 -11.52 -2.99
C LEU A 163 -11.17 -10.86 -2.59
N LEU A 164 -12.26 -11.64 -2.40
CA LEU A 164 -13.56 -11.10 -1.99
C LEU A 164 -13.51 -10.45 -0.61
N ASP A 165 -12.65 -10.95 0.28
CA ASP A 165 -12.53 -10.45 1.66
C ASP A 165 -11.75 -9.15 1.69
N TRP A 166 -10.72 -9.07 0.84
CA TRP A 166 -9.98 -7.83 0.61
C TRP A 166 -10.87 -6.77 -0.05
N LEU A 167 -11.66 -7.13 -1.09
CA LEU A 167 -12.62 -6.23 -1.73
C LEU A 167 -13.68 -5.74 -0.74
N ALA A 168 -14.26 -6.64 0.08
CA ALA A 168 -15.25 -6.29 1.09
C ALA A 168 -14.67 -5.38 2.18
N GLY A 169 -13.45 -5.68 2.63
CA GLY A 169 -12.71 -4.85 3.59
C GLY A 169 -12.38 -3.47 3.03
N ARG A 170 -12.05 -3.38 1.74
CA ARG A 170 -11.84 -2.11 1.02
C ARG A 170 -13.13 -1.32 0.87
N LEU A 171 -14.20 -1.96 0.40
CA LEU A 171 -15.51 -1.33 0.22
C LEU A 171 -16.03 -0.72 1.52
N ALA A 172 -16.04 -1.49 2.62
CA ALA A 172 -16.45 -1.00 3.93
C ALA A 172 -15.48 0.07 4.51
N ALA A 173 -14.24 0.10 4.03
CA ALA A 173 -13.21 1.05 4.45
C ALA A 173 -12.97 2.17 3.43
N GLU A 174 -13.85 2.38 2.46
CA GLU A 174 -13.87 3.54 1.57
C GLU A 174 -15.27 4.18 1.54
N TYR A 175 -16.31 3.35 1.75
CA TYR A 175 -17.71 3.75 1.76
C TYR A 175 -18.37 3.37 3.10
N PRO A 176 -18.26 4.20 4.14
CA PRO A 176 -18.75 3.87 5.48
C PRO A 176 -20.27 3.67 5.57
N GLU A 177 -21.05 4.15 4.60
CA GLU A 177 -22.47 3.83 4.44
C GLU A 177 -22.73 2.33 4.28
N VAL A 178 -21.79 1.56 3.71
CA VAL A 178 -21.88 0.09 3.57
C VAL A 178 -21.83 -0.60 4.95
N GLY A 179 -21.33 0.09 5.96
CA GLY A 179 -21.32 -0.35 7.35
C GLY A 179 -20.19 -1.33 7.64
N SER A 180 -20.47 -2.63 7.57
CA SER A 180 -19.52 -3.68 7.99
C SER A 180 -18.90 -4.43 6.81
N ALA A 181 -17.71 -4.99 7.02
CA ALA A 181 -17.09 -5.90 6.05
C ALA A 181 -17.97 -7.13 5.74
N GLY A 182 -18.83 -7.56 6.68
CA GLY A 182 -19.81 -8.63 6.44
C GLY A 182 -20.89 -8.21 5.45
N SER A 183 -21.45 -7.00 5.62
CA SER A 183 -22.43 -6.41 4.70
C SER A 183 -21.83 -6.20 3.30
N ALA A 184 -20.61 -5.67 3.22
CA ALA A 184 -19.87 -5.52 1.98
C ALA A 184 -19.64 -6.86 1.26
N ARG A 185 -19.32 -7.92 2.02
CA ARG A 185 -19.14 -9.28 1.49
C ARG A 185 -20.44 -9.85 0.94
N ASP A 186 -21.56 -9.62 1.61
CA ASP A 186 -22.89 -10.03 1.15
C ASP A 186 -23.23 -9.37 -0.20
N LEU A 187 -23.02 -8.06 -0.33
CA LEU A 187 -23.25 -7.30 -1.58
C LEU A 187 -22.39 -7.81 -2.74
N LEU A 188 -21.11 -8.11 -2.51
CA LEU A 188 -20.20 -8.64 -3.52
C LEU A 188 -20.56 -10.08 -3.93
N ARG A 189 -20.90 -10.94 -2.97
CA ARG A 189 -21.25 -12.35 -3.24
C ARG A 189 -22.59 -12.52 -3.95
N THR A 190 -23.50 -11.56 -3.77
CA THR A 190 -24.83 -11.56 -4.38
C THR A 190 -24.87 -10.78 -5.70
N GLY A 191 -23.73 -10.23 -6.16
CA GLY A 191 -23.64 -9.55 -7.45
C GLY A 191 -24.29 -8.17 -7.48
N HIS A 192 -24.59 -7.55 -6.34
CA HIS A 192 -25.17 -6.18 -6.28
C HIS A 192 -24.11 -5.08 -6.39
N VAL A 193 -22.83 -5.44 -6.31
CA VAL A 193 -21.69 -4.55 -6.56
C VAL A 193 -20.93 -5.11 -7.76
N LEU A 194 -20.65 -4.25 -8.73
CA LEU A 194 -19.83 -4.54 -9.90
C LEU A 194 -18.39 -4.07 -9.63
N PRO A 195 -17.43 -4.98 -9.38
CA PRO A 195 -16.05 -4.59 -9.14
C PRO A 195 -15.37 -4.20 -10.46
N CYS A 196 -14.88 -2.97 -10.53
CA CYS A 196 -14.01 -2.47 -11.60
C CYS A 196 -12.57 -2.55 -11.11
N LEU A 197 -11.86 -3.61 -11.49
CA LEU A 197 -10.49 -3.88 -11.06
C LEU A 197 -9.48 -3.21 -11.99
N ASP A 198 -8.69 -2.28 -11.48
CA ASP A 198 -7.63 -1.57 -12.21
C ASP A 198 -6.24 -1.91 -11.66
N GLY A 199 -5.22 -1.80 -12.51
CA GLY A 199 -3.81 -1.86 -12.10
C GLY A 199 -3.26 -3.26 -11.86
N LEU A 200 -3.75 -4.29 -12.58
CA LEU A 200 -3.18 -5.64 -12.50
C LEU A 200 -1.67 -5.67 -12.87
N ASP A 201 -1.23 -4.76 -13.75
CA ASP A 201 0.16 -4.59 -14.16
C ASP A 201 1.04 -3.89 -13.12
N GLU A 202 0.44 -3.34 -12.06
CA GLU A 202 1.16 -2.79 -10.89
C GLU A 202 1.47 -3.86 -9.84
N ILE A 203 1.04 -5.10 -10.06
CA ILE A 203 1.31 -6.23 -9.17
C ILE A 203 2.65 -6.87 -9.54
N PRO A 204 3.55 -7.09 -8.57
CA PRO A 204 4.83 -7.71 -8.85
C PRO A 204 4.71 -9.07 -9.56
N ARG A 205 5.61 -9.33 -10.52
CA ARG A 205 5.54 -10.53 -11.38
C ARG A 205 5.40 -11.84 -10.60
N GLN A 206 6.08 -11.95 -9.46
CA GLN A 206 6.07 -13.14 -8.58
C GLN A 206 4.70 -13.42 -7.92
N ARG A 207 3.84 -12.40 -7.80
CA ARG A 207 2.51 -12.52 -7.17
C ARG A 207 1.39 -12.60 -8.18
N LEU A 208 1.63 -12.13 -9.41
CA LEU A 208 0.63 -12.04 -10.47
C LEU A 208 -0.12 -13.36 -10.70
N VAL A 209 0.60 -14.49 -10.81
CA VAL A 209 -0.01 -15.83 -11.00
C VAL A 209 -0.99 -16.17 -9.87
N ARG A 210 -0.63 -15.88 -8.62
CA ARG A 210 -1.53 -16.12 -7.47
C ARG A 210 -2.73 -15.19 -7.50
N VAL A 211 -2.55 -13.90 -7.80
CA VAL A 211 -3.67 -12.95 -7.92
C VAL A 211 -4.66 -13.39 -8.98
N LEU A 212 -4.16 -13.77 -10.17
CA LEU A 212 -4.99 -14.28 -11.26
C LEU A 212 -5.76 -15.54 -10.86
N GLY A 213 -5.10 -16.48 -10.18
CA GLY A 213 -5.76 -17.67 -9.64
C GLY A 213 -6.84 -17.35 -8.59
N ARG A 214 -6.72 -16.23 -7.86
CA ARG A 214 -7.75 -15.74 -6.93
C ARG A 214 -8.90 -15.05 -7.67
N ILE A 215 -8.61 -14.26 -8.70
CA ILE A 215 -9.63 -13.63 -9.58
C ILE A 215 -10.48 -14.72 -10.24
N ARG A 216 -9.83 -15.72 -10.86
CA ARG A 216 -10.51 -16.84 -11.50
C ARG A 216 -11.49 -17.56 -10.56
N ARG A 217 -11.07 -17.80 -9.32
CA ARG A 217 -11.89 -18.46 -8.29
C ARG A 217 -13.01 -17.56 -7.76
N ALA A 218 -12.75 -16.27 -7.57
CA ALA A 218 -13.74 -15.34 -7.05
C ALA A 218 -14.89 -15.11 -8.04
N PHE A 219 -14.59 -15.10 -9.34
CA PHE A 219 -15.55 -14.78 -10.41
C PHE A 219 -15.87 -16.00 -11.30
N SER A 220 -15.79 -17.22 -10.77
CA SER A 220 -16.11 -18.44 -11.53
C SER A 220 -17.62 -18.68 -11.74
N GLY A 221 -18.49 -18.02 -10.96
CA GLY A 221 -19.96 -18.13 -11.04
C GLY A 221 -20.56 -17.25 -12.15
N ASP A 222 -21.64 -16.52 -11.87
CA ASP A 222 -22.23 -15.50 -12.77
C ASP A 222 -21.96 -14.06 -12.29
N LEU A 223 -21.00 -13.88 -11.38
CA LEU A 223 -20.69 -12.56 -10.83
C LEU A 223 -20.13 -11.62 -11.91
N PRO A 224 -20.58 -10.35 -11.91
CA PRO A 224 -20.14 -9.35 -12.86
C PRO A 224 -18.77 -8.79 -12.43
N VAL A 225 -17.92 -8.43 -13.39
CA VAL A 225 -16.59 -7.85 -13.12
C VAL A 225 -16.04 -7.14 -14.35
N ILE A 226 -15.38 -6.01 -14.14
CA ILE A 226 -14.56 -5.35 -15.16
C ILE A 226 -13.10 -5.42 -14.73
N LEU A 227 -12.21 -5.83 -15.63
CA LEU A 227 -10.77 -5.92 -15.37
C LEU A 227 -9.99 -5.11 -16.41
N ALA A 228 -9.22 -4.10 -15.99
CA ALA A 228 -8.27 -3.41 -16.84
C ALA A 228 -6.82 -3.83 -16.55
N CYS A 229 -6.06 -4.11 -17.60
CA CYS A 229 -4.66 -4.51 -17.47
C CYS A 229 -3.84 -4.28 -18.76
N ARG A 230 -2.52 -4.42 -18.69
CA ARG A 230 -1.66 -4.40 -19.88
C ARG A 230 -1.84 -5.68 -20.70
N THR A 231 -1.79 -5.57 -22.04
CA THR A 231 -1.93 -6.71 -22.97
C THR A 231 -0.96 -7.84 -22.63
N GLU A 232 0.33 -7.55 -22.43
CA GLU A 232 1.35 -8.55 -22.09
C GLU A 232 1.09 -9.26 -20.74
N ALA A 233 0.55 -8.53 -19.75
CA ALA A 233 0.25 -9.10 -18.44
C ALA A 233 -0.94 -10.06 -18.54
N TYR A 234 -1.91 -9.74 -19.38
CA TYR A 234 -3.05 -10.59 -19.69
C TYR A 234 -2.65 -11.81 -20.53
N GLU A 235 -1.83 -11.63 -21.56
CA GLU A 235 -1.29 -12.74 -22.38
C GLU A 235 -0.56 -13.77 -21.51
N ARG A 236 0.31 -13.30 -20.61
CA ARG A 236 0.98 -14.18 -19.64
C ARG A 236 -0.01 -14.87 -18.69
N ALA A 237 -1.13 -14.24 -18.35
CA ALA A 237 -2.15 -14.84 -17.51
C ALA A 237 -2.86 -16.02 -18.19
N LEU A 238 -3.03 -15.95 -19.51
CA LEU A 238 -3.71 -16.97 -20.32
C LEU A 238 -2.93 -18.29 -20.40
N SER A 239 -1.61 -18.28 -20.14
CA SER A 239 -0.81 -19.52 -20.13
C SER A 239 -1.28 -20.52 -19.06
N GLY A 240 -1.94 -20.04 -18.01
CA GLY A 240 -2.57 -20.86 -16.98
C GLY A 240 -4.05 -21.19 -17.23
N GLY A 241 -4.57 -20.90 -18.43
CA GLY A 241 -5.99 -20.99 -18.81
C GLY A 241 -6.73 -19.64 -18.78
N PRO A 242 -8.01 -19.57 -19.22
CA PRO A 242 -8.79 -18.34 -19.23
C PRO A 242 -8.82 -17.64 -17.86
N VAL A 243 -8.61 -16.33 -17.83
CA VAL A 243 -8.63 -15.55 -16.59
C VAL A 243 -10.05 -15.41 -16.07
N LEU A 244 -10.97 -15.06 -16.98
CA LEU A 244 -12.40 -14.96 -16.74
C LEU A 244 -13.10 -15.69 -17.88
N TYR A 245 -13.89 -16.71 -17.56
CA TYR A 245 -14.67 -17.45 -18.56
C TYR A 245 -15.87 -16.60 -19.02
N GLY A 246 -16.12 -16.57 -20.33
CA GLY A 246 -17.22 -15.82 -20.95
C GLY A 246 -17.02 -14.30 -21.00
N ALA A 247 -15.81 -13.81 -20.72
CA ALA A 247 -15.54 -12.37 -20.74
C ALA A 247 -15.44 -11.81 -22.15
N SER A 248 -16.07 -10.66 -22.38
CA SER A 248 -15.79 -9.84 -23.55
C SER A 248 -14.41 -9.21 -23.38
N VAL A 249 -13.50 -9.43 -24.33
CA VAL A 249 -12.13 -8.89 -24.27
C VAL A 249 -11.98 -7.82 -25.34
N THR A 250 -11.66 -6.61 -24.89
CA THR A 250 -11.55 -5.41 -25.72
C THR A 250 -10.16 -4.82 -25.56
N GLU A 251 -9.56 -4.40 -26.66
CA GLU A 251 -8.23 -3.79 -26.71
C GLU A 251 -8.31 -2.29 -27.03
N ALA A 252 -7.52 -1.51 -26.31
CA ALA A 252 -7.30 -0.08 -26.57
C ALA A 252 -6.60 0.11 -27.92
N ARG A 253 -7.18 0.95 -28.78
CA ARG A 253 -6.60 1.32 -30.08
C ARG A 253 -5.75 2.58 -29.95
N GLU A 254 -4.78 2.71 -30.85
CA GLU A 254 -4.09 3.98 -31.07
C GLU A 254 -5.10 5.09 -31.41
N LEU A 255 -4.78 6.32 -31.01
CA LEU A 255 -5.65 7.45 -31.31
C LEU A 255 -5.65 7.74 -32.81
N ALA A 256 -6.85 8.00 -33.35
CA ALA A 256 -6.97 8.52 -34.70
C ALA A 256 -6.27 9.89 -34.77
N PHE A 257 -5.27 10.01 -35.65
CA PHE A 257 -4.45 11.20 -35.75
C PHE A 257 -5.25 12.51 -35.95
N PRO A 258 -6.33 12.55 -36.76
CA PRO A 258 -7.17 13.75 -36.87
C PRO A 258 -7.74 14.23 -35.52
N HIS A 259 -8.09 13.30 -34.62
CA HIS A 259 -8.57 13.65 -33.29
C HIS A 259 -7.45 14.19 -32.40
N VAL A 260 -6.25 13.62 -32.51
CA VAL A 260 -5.06 14.12 -31.80
C VAL A 260 -4.75 15.55 -32.24
N MET A 261 -4.74 15.84 -33.54
CA MET A 261 -4.46 17.18 -34.06
C MET A 261 -5.49 18.22 -33.62
N ALA A 262 -6.78 17.87 -33.65
CA ALA A 262 -7.84 18.74 -33.14
C ALA A 262 -7.63 19.06 -31.65
N TYR A 263 -7.25 18.05 -30.85
CA TYR A 263 -6.93 18.23 -29.44
C TYR A 263 -5.71 19.12 -29.21
N LEU A 264 -4.62 18.89 -29.94
CA LEU A 264 -3.38 19.67 -29.83
C LEU A 264 -3.60 21.13 -30.22
N ARG A 265 -4.33 21.40 -31.32
CA ARG A 265 -4.65 22.77 -31.76
C ARG A 265 -5.54 23.51 -30.76
N ASP A 266 -6.52 22.84 -30.15
CA ASP A 266 -7.37 23.46 -29.12
C ASP A 266 -6.59 23.74 -27.82
N SER A 267 -5.70 22.82 -27.43
CA SER A 267 -4.92 22.90 -26.19
C SER A 267 -3.76 23.89 -26.25
N LEU A 268 -3.06 23.96 -27.39
CA LEU A 268 -1.86 24.79 -27.58
C LEU A 268 -2.13 26.04 -28.44
N GLY A 269 -3.29 26.13 -29.08
CA GLY A 269 -3.67 27.27 -29.92
C GLY A 269 -4.21 28.49 -29.17
N ARG A 270 -4.46 28.37 -27.85
CA ARG A 270 -5.00 29.45 -26.99
C ARG A 270 -3.92 30.03 -26.05
N GLY A 271 -2.93 30.70 -26.64
CA GLY A 271 -1.95 31.54 -25.93
C GLY A 271 -0.67 30.84 -25.47
N GLY A 272 0.48 31.47 -25.76
CA GLY A 272 1.83 31.03 -25.38
C GLY A 272 2.89 31.47 -26.40
N PRO A 273 4.15 31.71 -25.98
CA PRO A 273 5.26 31.96 -26.91
C PRO A 273 5.55 30.69 -27.75
N GLY A 274 5.82 30.84 -29.06
CA GLY A 274 6.05 29.72 -29.99
C GLY A 274 4.84 29.23 -30.80
N ARG A 275 3.70 29.95 -30.77
CA ARG A 275 2.48 29.60 -31.53
C ARG A 275 2.73 29.31 -33.02
N GLU A 276 3.55 30.12 -33.67
CA GLU A 276 3.89 29.95 -35.09
C GLU A 276 4.75 28.71 -35.33
N GLN A 277 5.66 28.39 -34.40
CA GLN A 277 6.52 27.20 -34.45
C GLN A 277 5.70 25.91 -34.34
N TRP A 278 4.75 25.88 -33.40
CA TRP A 278 3.84 24.74 -33.23
C TRP A 278 2.86 24.60 -34.39
N ALA A 279 2.30 25.70 -34.90
CA ALA A 279 1.41 25.67 -36.06
C ALA A 279 2.12 25.07 -37.29
N ASP A 280 3.36 25.49 -37.57
CA ASP A 280 4.16 25.00 -38.68
C ASP A 280 4.49 23.49 -38.55
N LEU A 281 4.81 23.02 -37.34
CA LEU A 281 5.02 21.59 -37.07
C LEU A 281 3.71 20.78 -37.24
N PHE A 282 2.58 21.32 -36.78
CA PHE A 282 1.27 20.68 -36.88
C PHE A 282 0.81 20.55 -38.33
N ASP A 283 0.98 21.61 -39.13
CA ASP A 283 0.69 21.57 -40.57
C ASP A 283 1.54 20.50 -41.26
N ARG A 284 2.81 20.34 -40.87
CA ARG A 284 3.69 19.32 -41.43
C ARG A 284 3.31 17.89 -41.03
N LEU A 285 2.90 17.66 -39.78
CA LEU A 285 2.37 16.37 -39.35
C LEU A 285 1.07 16.01 -40.08
N GLU A 286 0.18 16.98 -40.30
CA GLU A 286 -1.06 16.80 -41.08
C GLU A 286 -0.78 16.46 -42.55
N HIS A 287 0.18 17.14 -43.17
CA HIS A 287 0.62 16.79 -44.52
C HIS A 287 1.19 15.36 -44.59
N GLY A 288 2.09 15.01 -43.66
CA GLY A 288 2.66 13.67 -43.57
C GLY A 288 1.60 12.59 -43.36
N TRP A 289 0.58 12.87 -42.55
CA TRP A 289 -0.55 11.95 -42.37
C TRP A 289 -1.36 11.76 -43.65
N GLY A 290 -1.70 12.83 -44.38
CA GLY A 290 -2.44 12.73 -45.64
C GLY A 290 -1.71 11.85 -46.67
N VAL A 291 -0.38 12.03 -46.79
CA VAL A 291 0.46 11.17 -47.64
C VAL A 291 0.39 9.69 -47.22
N LEU A 292 0.41 9.42 -45.91
CA LEU A 292 0.30 8.06 -45.39
C LEU A 292 -1.07 7.43 -45.70
N GLU A 293 -2.16 8.19 -45.57
CA GLU A 293 -3.50 7.72 -45.93
C GLU A 293 -3.58 7.29 -47.40
N ASP A 294 -3.02 8.09 -48.29
CA ASP A 294 -3.01 7.81 -49.73
C ASP A 294 -2.16 6.58 -50.08
N GLU A 295 -0.96 6.44 -49.48
CA GLU A 295 -0.11 5.27 -49.71
C GLU A 295 -0.72 3.98 -49.16
N VAL A 296 -1.37 4.02 -47.99
CA VAL A 296 -2.07 2.85 -47.42
C VAL A 296 -3.31 2.50 -48.26
N ARG A 297 -4.06 3.50 -48.74
CA ARG A 297 -5.19 3.29 -49.66
C ARG A 297 -4.71 2.65 -50.96
N ALA A 298 -3.62 3.14 -51.53
CA ALA A 298 -3.01 2.60 -52.73
C ALA A 298 -2.46 1.17 -52.53
N ALA A 299 -1.86 0.87 -51.37
CA ALA A 299 -1.38 -0.47 -51.03
C ALA A 299 -2.53 -1.48 -50.88
N ARG A 300 -3.64 -1.08 -50.23
CA ARG A 300 -4.86 -1.89 -50.13
C ARG A 300 -5.49 -2.16 -51.49
N ALA A 301 -5.53 -1.16 -52.37
CA ALA A 301 -5.99 -1.35 -53.74
C ALA A 301 -5.14 -2.38 -54.52
N ARG A 302 -3.86 -2.54 -54.14
CA ARG A 302 -2.96 -3.59 -54.65
C ARG A 302 -3.07 -4.93 -53.91
N GLY A 303 -4.04 -5.09 -53.01
CA GLY A 303 -4.29 -6.33 -52.27
C GLY A 303 -3.49 -6.50 -50.97
N ALA A 304 -2.81 -5.45 -50.46
CA ALA A 304 -2.08 -5.54 -49.20
C ALA A 304 -3.04 -5.63 -47.99
N PRO A 305 -2.82 -6.58 -47.05
CA PRO A 305 -3.69 -6.80 -45.88
C PRO A 305 -3.40 -5.81 -44.75
N LEU A 306 -3.46 -4.50 -45.04
CA LEU A 306 -3.23 -3.45 -44.05
C LEU A 306 -4.54 -3.08 -43.33
N ASN A 307 -4.50 -2.91 -42.00
CA ASN A 307 -5.67 -2.58 -41.17
C ASN A 307 -6.08 -1.10 -41.21
N GLY A 308 -5.21 -0.21 -41.68
CA GLY A 308 -5.48 1.22 -41.87
C GLY A 308 -4.21 2.06 -41.76
N PRO A 309 -4.27 3.38 -42.00
CA PRO A 309 -3.15 4.27 -41.75
C PRO A 309 -2.86 4.33 -40.25
N THR A 310 -1.59 4.13 -39.88
CA THR A 310 -1.07 4.41 -38.54
C THR A 310 0.41 4.77 -38.62
N TRP A 311 0.83 5.70 -37.77
CA TRP A 311 2.23 6.10 -37.62
C TRP A 311 3.14 4.94 -37.27
N SER A 312 2.64 3.91 -36.57
CA SER A 312 3.43 2.72 -36.25
C SER A 312 3.83 1.92 -37.48
N LEU A 313 3.15 2.07 -38.65
CA LEU A 313 3.59 1.45 -39.91
C LEU A 313 4.93 2.01 -40.42
N LEU A 314 5.29 3.22 -40.00
CA LEU A 314 6.47 3.93 -40.48
C LEU A 314 7.70 3.66 -39.62
N THR A 315 7.57 2.94 -38.51
CA THR A 315 8.70 2.64 -37.62
C THR A 315 9.43 1.37 -38.03
N PRO A 316 10.75 1.27 -37.75
CA PRO A 316 11.57 0.13 -38.15
C PRO A 316 11.05 -1.22 -37.62
N GLY A 317 10.33 -1.22 -36.48
CA GLY A 317 9.77 -2.42 -35.86
C GLY A 317 8.60 -3.03 -36.63
N ALA A 318 7.66 -2.22 -37.11
CA ALA A 318 6.50 -2.71 -37.89
C ALA A 318 6.91 -3.18 -39.30
N ALA A 319 7.96 -2.56 -39.86
CA ALA A 319 8.55 -2.93 -41.13
C ALA A 319 9.12 -4.37 -41.15
N ALA A 320 9.49 -4.92 -39.99
CA ALA A 320 10.03 -6.28 -39.90
C ALA A 320 9.00 -7.38 -40.15
N GLU A 321 7.71 -7.13 -39.89
CA GLU A 321 6.66 -8.16 -39.96
C GLU A 321 5.87 -8.16 -41.28
N GLN A 322 5.87 -7.06 -42.04
CA GLN A 322 5.05 -6.92 -43.25
C GLN A 322 5.79 -6.18 -44.38
N ALA A 323 6.11 -6.89 -45.47
CA ALA A 323 6.78 -6.32 -46.65
C ALA A 323 6.02 -5.12 -47.26
N ALA A 324 4.69 -5.13 -47.21
CA ALA A 324 3.85 -4.03 -47.67
C ALA A 324 4.06 -2.75 -46.84
N ALA A 325 4.24 -2.87 -45.53
CA ALA A 325 4.49 -1.74 -44.63
C ALA A 325 5.86 -1.09 -44.93
N VAL A 326 6.90 -1.91 -45.18
CA VAL A 326 8.22 -1.42 -45.61
C VAL A 326 8.13 -0.55 -46.86
N GLN A 327 7.35 -1.00 -47.86
CA GLN A 327 7.22 -0.30 -49.12
C GLN A 327 6.43 1.00 -48.99
N VAL A 328 5.36 1.00 -48.19
CA VAL A 328 4.60 2.21 -47.83
C VAL A 328 5.54 3.21 -47.14
N GLY A 329 6.31 2.78 -46.14
CA GLY A 329 7.23 3.66 -45.41
C GLY A 329 8.31 4.30 -46.28
N ARG A 330 8.89 3.56 -47.22
CA ARG A 330 9.86 4.12 -48.18
C ARG A 330 9.25 5.19 -49.09
N ARG A 331 8.08 4.93 -49.65
CA ARG A 331 7.39 5.88 -50.55
C ARG A 331 6.93 7.12 -49.82
N TRP A 332 6.39 6.92 -48.62
CA TRP A 332 6.00 7.98 -47.71
C TRP A 332 7.16 8.94 -47.42
N ALA A 333 8.33 8.40 -47.05
CA ALA A 333 9.50 9.23 -46.74
C ALA A 333 9.93 10.10 -47.94
N VAL A 334 9.96 9.53 -49.15
CA VAL A 334 10.31 10.27 -50.38
C VAL A 334 9.30 11.38 -50.68
N GLN A 335 8.01 11.11 -50.55
CA GLN A 335 6.97 12.11 -50.84
C GLN A 335 6.94 13.26 -49.82
N VAL A 336 7.16 12.95 -48.54
CA VAL A 336 7.25 13.97 -47.48
C VAL A 336 8.53 14.80 -47.59
N GLU A 337 9.64 14.21 -48.06
CA GLU A 337 10.91 14.92 -48.28
C GLU A 337 10.87 15.81 -49.53
N ALA A 338 10.13 15.41 -50.57
CA ALA A 338 9.97 16.18 -51.81
C ALA A 338 9.11 17.45 -51.66
N ALA A 339 8.38 17.61 -50.56
CA ALA A 339 7.60 18.81 -50.31
C ALA A 339 8.53 20.04 -50.14
N ALA A 340 8.30 21.10 -50.92
CA ALA A 340 9.04 22.36 -50.79
C ALA A 340 8.63 23.08 -49.50
N LEU A 341 9.43 22.94 -48.45
CA LEU A 341 9.09 23.42 -47.12
C LEU A 341 9.65 24.82 -46.84
N THR A 342 8.86 25.66 -46.19
CA THR A 342 9.26 26.93 -45.56
C THR A 342 9.04 26.82 -44.04
N GLY A 343 9.48 27.80 -43.24
CA GLY A 343 9.22 27.78 -41.78
C GLY A 343 10.28 27.05 -40.93
N TRP A 344 9.95 26.85 -39.65
CA TRP A 344 10.79 26.30 -38.57
C TRP A 344 10.85 24.77 -38.58
N ALA A 345 9.75 24.13 -38.99
CA ALA A 345 9.65 22.69 -39.06
C ALA A 345 10.52 22.09 -40.16
N ARG A 346 11.12 22.88 -41.06
CA ARG A 346 12.03 22.43 -42.13
C ARG A 346 13.14 21.49 -41.66
N GLU A 347 13.64 21.71 -40.45
CA GLU A 347 14.71 20.89 -39.85
C GLU A 347 14.23 19.47 -39.46
N ALA A 348 12.92 19.22 -39.36
CA ALA A 348 12.40 17.89 -39.05
C ALA A 348 12.64 16.92 -40.22
N SER A 349 13.32 15.81 -39.96
CA SER A 349 13.39 14.73 -40.95
C SER A 349 12.04 14.01 -41.06
N PRO A 350 11.74 13.32 -42.18
CA PRO A 350 10.56 12.45 -42.26
C PRO A 350 10.54 11.40 -41.13
N GLN A 351 11.69 10.86 -40.74
CA GLN A 351 11.79 9.89 -39.66
C GLN A 351 11.41 10.50 -38.30
N LEU A 352 11.80 11.75 -38.05
CA LEU A 352 11.40 12.48 -36.85
C LEU A 352 9.87 12.69 -36.82
N LEU A 353 9.26 13.07 -37.95
CA LEU A 353 7.80 13.24 -38.03
C LEU A 353 7.06 11.93 -37.76
N ALA A 354 7.56 10.81 -38.32
CA ALA A 354 6.99 9.50 -38.07
C ALA A 354 7.06 9.12 -36.58
N ALA A 355 8.23 9.31 -35.97
CA ALA A 355 8.43 9.04 -34.54
C ALA A 355 7.59 9.96 -33.64
N LEU A 356 7.44 11.23 -34.00
CA LEU A 356 6.60 12.20 -33.28
C LEU A 356 5.12 11.84 -33.40
N GLY A 357 4.66 11.49 -34.60
CA GLY A 357 3.29 11.04 -34.84
C GLY A 357 2.95 9.76 -34.07
N GLU A 358 3.87 8.78 -34.05
CA GLU A 358 3.73 7.55 -33.25
C GLU A 358 3.70 7.87 -31.75
N ALA A 359 4.61 8.71 -31.27
CA ALA A 359 4.65 9.11 -29.88
C ALA A 359 3.33 9.77 -29.44
N LEU A 360 2.80 10.70 -30.24
CA LEU A 360 1.55 11.44 -29.99
C LEU A 360 0.29 10.59 -30.20
N ALA A 361 0.36 9.43 -30.86
CA ALA A 361 -0.77 8.51 -30.99
C ALA A 361 -1.17 7.86 -29.65
N SER A 362 -0.30 7.94 -28.64
CA SER A 362 -0.61 7.55 -27.26
C SER A 362 -1.33 8.69 -26.51
N PRO A 363 -2.50 8.43 -25.87
CA PRO A 363 -3.21 9.42 -25.08
C PRO A 363 -2.36 10.07 -23.99
N LEU A 364 -1.48 9.25 -23.38
CA LEU A 364 -0.56 9.72 -22.36
C LEU A 364 0.43 10.74 -22.92
N THR A 365 1.09 10.45 -24.04
CA THR A 365 2.09 11.35 -24.61
C THR A 365 1.43 12.62 -25.13
N ALA A 366 0.25 12.53 -25.76
CA ALA A 366 -0.49 13.70 -26.24
C ALA A 366 -0.90 14.64 -25.09
N THR A 367 -1.45 14.10 -24.00
CA THR A 367 -1.85 14.90 -22.83
C THR A 367 -0.64 15.44 -22.05
N LEU A 368 0.44 14.67 -21.94
CA LEU A 368 1.72 15.16 -21.42
C LEU A 368 2.25 16.31 -22.28
N PHE A 369 2.29 16.13 -23.59
CA PHE A 369 2.77 17.13 -24.53
C PHE A 369 2.00 18.45 -24.37
N THR A 370 0.67 18.41 -24.26
CA THR A 370 -0.10 19.64 -23.99
C THR A 370 0.14 20.21 -22.59
N ASP A 371 0.16 19.40 -21.54
CA ASP A 371 0.33 19.84 -20.14
C ASP A 371 1.69 20.55 -19.92
N LEU A 372 2.70 20.15 -20.68
CA LEU A 372 4.09 20.58 -20.54
C LEU A 372 4.45 21.74 -21.47
N TYR A 373 4.12 21.63 -22.76
CA TYR A 373 4.53 22.62 -23.74
C TYR A 373 3.58 23.84 -23.81
N SER A 374 2.44 23.81 -23.10
CA SER A 374 1.56 24.99 -22.94
C SER A 374 2.14 26.10 -22.05
N HIS A 375 3.15 25.80 -21.22
CA HIS A 375 3.69 26.72 -20.21
C HIS A 375 5.20 27.00 -20.36
N ALA A 376 5.84 26.56 -21.45
CA ALA A 376 7.26 26.78 -21.65
C ALA A 376 7.52 28.24 -22.10
N ASP A 377 8.07 29.08 -21.21
CA ASP A 377 8.56 30.42 -21.56
C ASP A 377 10.01 30.34 -22.08
N THR A 378 10.37 31.32 -22.91
CA THR A 378 11.27 31.20 -24.07
C THR A 378 12.77 31.37 -23.87
N ASP A 379 13.33 31.28 -22.66
CA ASP A 379 14.78 31.49 -22.46
C ASP A 379 15.54 30.24 -21.98
N GLU A 380 16.63 29.95 -22.74
CA GLU A 380 17.50 28.75 -22.84
C GLU A 380 16.98 27.60 -23.73
N GLU A 381 17.58 27.47 -24.94
CA GLU A 381 17.30 26.45 -25.98
C GLU A 381 15.88 25.88 -25.94
N THR A 382 14.95 26.56 -26.61
CA THR A 382 13.52 26.25 -26.51
C THR A 382 13.25 24.74 -26.63
N PRO A 383 12.40 24.15 -25.78
CA PRO A 383 12.06 22.72 -25.83
C PRO A 383 11.65 22.23 -27.23
N PHE A 384 11.14 23.14 -28.05
CA PHE A 384 10.87 22.95 -29.48
C PHE A 384 12.13 22.62 -30.31
N VAL A 385 13.22 23.38 -30.18
CA VAL A 385 14.46 23.16 -30.96
C VAL A 385 15.12 21.83 -30.57
N ARG A 386 15.12 21.50 -29.28
CA ARG A 386 15.62 20.20 -28.80
C ARG A 386 14.80 19.04 -29.35
N LEU A 387 13.47 19.19 -29.42
CA LEU A 387 12.61 18.19 -30.04
C LEU A 387 12.93 18.04 -31.54
N LEU A 388 13.11 19.14 -32.28
CA LEU A 388 13.44 19.11 -33.71
C LEU A 388 14.80 18.48 -34.03
N ARG A 389 15.76 18.56 -33.11
CA ARG A 389 17.11 17.98 -33.27
C ARG A 389 17.28 16.60 -32.64
N SER A 390 16.22 16.05 -32.03
CA SER A 390 16.30 14.76 -31.36
C SER A 390 16.45 13.61 -32.37
N ASP A 391 17.17 12.56 -31.97
CA ASP A 391 17.21 11.32 -32.73
C ASP A 391 15.78 10.75 -32.83
N PRO A 392 15.28 10.37 -34.03
CA PRO A 392 13.99 9.71 -34.20
C PRO A 392 13.75 8.53 -33.23
N ALA A 393 14.78 7.79 -32.84
CA ALA A 393 14.68 6.69 -31.88
C ALA A 393 14.46 7.18 -30.43
N GLU A 394 14.82 8.42 -30.12
CA GLU A 394 14.80 9.02 -28.79
C GLU A 394 13.73 10.12 -28.61
N VAL A 395 12.81 10.28 -29.55
CA VAL A 395 11.76 11.32 -29.49
C VAL A 395 10.93 11.22 -28.22
N ARG A 396 10.47 10.00 -27.88
CA ARG A 396 9.69 9.76 -26.66
C ARG A 396 10.48 10.12 -25.40
N THR A 397 11.76 9.75 -25.34
CA THR A 397 12.65 10.10 -24.22
C THR A 397 12.94 11.59 -24.17
N THR A 398 13.03 12.27 -25.31
CA THR A 398 13.21 13.74 -25.38
C THR A 398 11.97 14.47 -24.88
N ILE A 399 10.77 14.01 -25.24
CA ILE A 399 9.51 14.54 -24.70
C ILE A 399 9.48 14.38 -23.18
N LEU A 400 9.93 13.24 -22.66
CA LEU A 400 9.99 12.99 -21.21
C LEU A 400 11.11 13.79 -20.50
N ASP A 401 12.29 14.00 -21.10
CA ASP A 401 13.33 14.86 -20.48
C ASP A 401 12.89 16.32 -20.47
N ASN A 402 12.26 16.80 -21.54
CA ASN A 402 11.62 18.12 -21.56
C ASN A 402 10.50 18.22 -20.52
N ALA A 403 9.72 17.15 -20.30
CA ALA A 403 8.71 17.09 -19.24
C ALA A 403 9.31 17.30 -17.85
N VAL A 404 10.39 16.57 -17.59
CA VAL A 404 11.16 16.69 -16.35
C VAL A 404 11.73 18.10 -16.24
N ARG A 405 12.33 18.67 -17.28
CA ARG A 405 12.87 20.04 -17.18
C ARG A 405 11.78 21.08 -16.85
N VAL A 406 10.66 21.09 -17.59
CA VAL A 406 9.57 22.04 -17.33
C VAL A 406 8.97 21.88 -15.93
N LEU A 407 8.75 20.63 -15.47
CA LEU A 407 8.24 20.38 -14.11
C LEU A 407 9.21 20.88 -13.03
N PHE A 408 10.52 20.82 -13.27
CA PHE A 408 11.55 21.08 -12.26
C PHE A 408 12.06 22.53 -12.28
N ASP A 409 12.32 23.07 -13.46
CA ASP A 409 12.91 24.39 -13.68
C ASP A 409 11.87 25.51 -13.54
N HIS A 410 10.57 25.22 -13.74
CA HIS A 410 9.51 26.22 -13.64
C HIS A 410 8.52 25.97 -12.50
N ARG A 411 8.10 24.72 -12.27
CA ARG A 411 7.00 24.46 -11.31
C ARG A 411 7.48 24.10 -9.90
N LEU A 412 8.59 23.37 -9.76
CA LEU A 412 9.11 22.93 -8.45
C LEU A 412 9.91 23.99 -7.66
N ALA A 413 9.92 25.25 -8.13
CA ALA A 413 10.63 26.38 -7.52
C ALA A 413 12.11 26.05 -7.20
N PRO A 414 13.01 26.11 -8.20
CA PRO A 414 14.40 25.66 -8.04
C PRO A 414 15.15 26.33 -6.88
N ASP A 415 14.79 27.56 -6.52
CA ASP A 415 15.35 28.27 -5.35
C ASP A 415 15.02 27.59 -4.02
N VAL A 416 13.87 26.93 -3.93
CA VAL A 416 13.39 26.24 -2.72
C VAL A 416 13.90 24.79 -2.68
N TRP A 417 14.00 24.14 -3.83
CA TRP A 417 14.40 22.73 -3.95
C TRP A 417 15.47 22.51 -5.04
N PRO A 418 16.72 22.98 -4.84
CA PRO A 418 17.76 22.97 -5.89
C PRO A 418 18.14 21.56 -6.36
N GLU A 419 18.00 20.55 -5.51
CA GLU A 419 18.29 19.13 -5.85
C GLU A 419 17.02 18.30 -6.14
N ALA A 420 15.90 18.95 -6.48
CA ALA A 420 14.63 18.25 -6.72
C ALA A 420 14.75 17.08 -7.70
N ARG A 421 15.48 17.27 -8.83
CA ARG A 421 15.72 16.24 -9.87
C ARG A 421 16.34 14.99 -9.27
N ARG A 422 17.42 15.16 -8.52
CA ARG A 422 18.15 14.08 -7.87
C ARG A 422 17.25 13.31 -6.90
N HIS A 423 16.46 14.02 -6.09
CA HIS A 423 15.55 13.40 -5.12
C HIS A 423 14.44 12.59 -5.80
N LEU A 424 13.80 13.11 -6.86
CA LEU A 424 12.76 12.39 -7.59
C LEU A 424 13.33 11.22 -8.40
N SER A 425 14.52 11.37 -8.97
CA SER A 425 15.28 10.28 -9.61
C SER A 425 15.59 9.14 -8.63
N PHE A 426 16.06 9.46 -7.42
CA PHE A 426 16.26 8.47 -6.37
C PHE A 426 14.96 7.78 -5.97
N LEU A 427 13.88 8.54 -5.73
CA LEU A 427 12.57 7.98 -5.37
C LEU A 427 12.02 7.07 -6.46
N ALA A 428 12.13 7.47 -7.73
CA ALA A 428 11.73 6.66 -8.88
C ALA A 428 12.54 5.36 -8.96
N HIS A 429 13.87 5.45 -8.83
CA HIS A 429 14.74 4.28 -8.81
C HIS A 429 14.43 3.34 -7.64
N HIS A 430 14.15 3.89 -6.46
CA HIS A 430 13.76 3.13 -5.29
C HIS A 430 12.48 2.33 -5.52
N LEU A 431 11.46 2.94 -6.14
CA LEU A 431 10.20 2.29 -6.46
C LEU A 431 10.37 1.21 -7.53
N GLU A 432 11.11 1.49 -8.61
CA GLU A 432 11.41 0.52 -9.67
C GLU A 432 12.20 -0.69 -9.15
N SER A 433 13.21 -0.46 -8.30
CA SER A 433 13.99 -1.55 -7.69
C SER A 433 13.16 -2.52 -6.84
N ARG A 434 11.97 -2.09 -6.42
CA ARG A 434 11.03 -2.85 -5.59
C ARG A 434 9.82 -3.35 -6.38
N ASP A 435 9.74 -3.07 -7.67
CA ASP A 435 8.59 -3.36 -8.55
C ASP A 435 7.29 -2.74 -7.99
N ARG A 436 7.33 -1.44 -7.64
CA ARG A 436 6.23 -0.69 -7.03
C ARG A 436 5.93 0.63 -7.76
N THR A 437 4.68 1.08 -7.66
CA THR A 437 4.19 2.39 -8.11
C THR A 437 3.85 3.32 -6.94
N ASP A 438 3.50 2.73 -5.79
CA ASP A 438 3.09 3.41 -4.57
C ASP A 438 4.28 3.85 -3.69
N LEU A 439 4.50 5.16 -3.57
CA LEU A 439 5.38 5.76 -2.58
C LEU A 439 4.67 5.86 -1.23
N ALA A 440 4.76 4.78 -0.48
CA ALA A 440 4.43 4.71 0.93
C ALA A 440 5.60 5.22 1.79
N TRP A 441 5.40 6.32 2.54
CA TRP A 441 6.46 6.91 3.38
C TRP A 441 7.04 5.91 4.39
N TRP A 442 6.23 4.97 4.88
CA TRP A 442 6.67 3.95 5.84
C TRP A 442 7.58 2.88 5.22
N GLU A 443 7.46 2.63 3.92
CA GLU A 443 8.27 1.62 3.21
C GLU A 443 9.68 2.13 2.86
N LEU A 444 9.89 3.45 2.95
CA LEU A 444 11.21 4.07 2.85
C LEU A 444 12.20 3.51 3.90
N SER A 445 11.69 2.99 5.02
CA SER A 445 12.49 2.29 6.03
C SER A 445 13.19 1.03 5.52
N GLY A 446 12.65 0.38 4.49
CA GLY A 446 13.29 -0.76 3.85
C GLY A 446 14.55 -0.39 3.04
N ALA A 447 14.79 0.90 2.77
CA ALA A 447 15.97 1.37 2.02
C ALA A 447 17.28 1.19 2.80
N LEU A 448 17.19 1.06 4.13
CA LEU A 448 18.32 0.79 5.01
C LEU A 448 18.59 -0.72 5.10
N HIS A 449 19.85 -1.12 4.97
CA HIS A 449 20.25 -2.50 5.22
C HIS A 449 20.00 -2.84 6.70
N HIS A 450 19.37 -3.99 6.97
CA HIS A 450 19.02 -4.47 8.32
C HIS A 450 20.20 -4.43 9.33
N ALA A 451 21.45 -4.51 8.84
CA ALA A 451 22.66 -4.38 9.64
C ALA A 451 22.81 -3.00 10.30
N VAL A 452 22.40 -1.90 9.63
CA VAL A 452 22.47 -0.54 10.16
C VAL A 452 21.51 -0.36 11.33
N TYR A 453 20.29 -0.92 11.22
CA TYR A 453 19.35 -0.94 12.34
C TYR A 453 19.89 -1.77 13.50
N GLY A 454 20.46 -2.95 13.24
CA GLY A 454 21.06 -3.80 14.27
C GLY A 454 22.24 -3.12 14.97
N LEU A 455 23.07 -2.39 14.24
CA LEU A 455 24.24 -1.67 14.78
C LEU A 455 23.82 -0.46 15.63
N LEU A 456 22.86 0.34 15.17
CA LEU A 456 22.31 1.46 15.95
C LEU A 456 21.62 0.97 17.23
N LEU A 457 20.84 -0.12 17.14
CA LEU A 457 20.16 -0.73 18.28
C LEU A 457 21.18 -1.34 19.27
N GLY A 458 22.21 -2.02 18.77
CA GLY A 458 23.29 -2.57 19.57
C GLY A 458 24.11 -1.50 20.29
N LEU A 459 24.43 -0.39 19.61
CA LEU A 459 25.13 0.75 20.20
C LEU A 459 24.30 1.40 21.32
N LEU A 460 22.99 1.57 21.11
CA LEU A 460 22.10 2.16 22.12
C LEU A 460 21.98 1.26 23.37
N ALA A 461 21.89 -0.05 23.17
CA ALA A 461 21.89 -1.03 24.27
C ALA A 461 23.24 -1.09 25.00
N ALA A 462 24.36 -0.99 24.27
CA ALA A 462 25.70 -0.97 24.83
C ALA A 462 25.96 0.29 25.69
N VAL A 463 25.58 1.47 25.19
CA VAL A 463 25.72 2.73 25.93
C VAL A 463 24.92 2.68 27.22
N ALA A 464 23.70 2.18 27.18
CA ALA A 464 22.87 2.10 28.37
C ALA A 464 23.30 1.01 29.35
N GLY A 465 23.72 -0.16 28.86
CA GLY A 465 24.36 -1.17 29.70
C GLY A 465 25.62 -0.62 30.38
N GLY A 466 26.40 0.21 29.66
CA GLY A 466 27.57 0.92 30.19
C GLY A 466 27.25 1.92 31.28
N VAL A 467 26.25 2.77 31.08
CA VAL A 467 25.83 3.78 32.08
C VAL A 467 25.23 3.12 33.33
N ALA A 468 24.43 2.07 33.16
CA ALA A 468 23.83 1.33 34.27
C ALA A 468 24.92 0.70 35.17
N THR A 469 25.80 -0.09 34.58
CA THR A 469 26.75 -0.93 35.32
C THR A 469 27.93 -0.17 35.92
N ALA A 470 28.30 0.99 35.34
CA ALA A 470 29.28 1.90 35.94
C ALA A 470 28.80 2.55 37.25
N SER A 471 27.49 2.51 37.54
CA SER A 471 26.88 3.11 38.73
C SER A 471 26.67 2.14 39.90
N ALA A 472 26.83 0.82 39.69
CA ALA A 472 26.50 -0.20 40.69
C ALA A 472 27.70 -0.97 41.28
N VAL A 473 28.87 -1.01 40.63
CA VAL A 473 30.06 -1.77 41.10
C VAL A 473 31.37 -1.10 40.64
N ASN A 474 32.52 -1.50 41.18
CA ASN A 474 33.87 -1.10 40.74
C ASN A 474 34.01 -1.17 39.20
N ALA A 475 34.80 -0.24 38.63
CA ALA A 475 34.88 0.05 37.19
C ALA A 475 35.18 -1.16 36.27
N SER A 476 35.86 -2.20 36.77
CA SER A 476 36.20 -3.41 36.01
C SER A 476 35.00 -4.34 35.76
N THR A 477 34.14 -4.53 36.77
CA THR A 477 32.87 -5.29 36.66
C THR A 477 31.84 -4.55 35.81
N GLY A 478 31.82 -3.21 35.89
CA GLY A 478 30.97 -2.37 35.05
C GLY A 478 31.30 -2.53 33.56
N ALA A 479 32.58 -2.49 33.20
CA ALA A 479 33.00 -2.66 31.81
C ALA A 479 32.64 -4.03 31.21
N LEU A 480 32.71 -5.10 32.00
CA LEU A 480 32.39 -6.47 31.57
C LEU A 480 30.88 -6.67 31.37
N ALA A 481 30.06 -6.15 32.28
CA ALA A 481 28.60 -6.18 32.15
C ALA A 481 28.10 -5.27 31.02
N ALA A 482 28.72 -4.11 30.81
CA ALA A 482 28.48 -3.23 29.67
C ALA A 482 28.76 -3.91 28.33
N LEU A 483 29.88 -4.64 28.24
CA LEU A 483 30.24 -5.42 27.07
C LEU A 483 29.25 -6.56 26.82
N GLN A 484 28.85 -7.29 27.87
CA GLN A 484 27.89 -8.39 27.78
C GLN A 484 26.49 -7.91 27.36
N LEU A 485 25.98 -6.83 27.96
CA LEU A 485 24.70 -6.22 27.60
C LEU A 485 24.74 -5.58 26.20
N GLY A 486 25.87 -4.98 25.83
CA GLY A 486 26.10 -4.45 24.50
C GLY A 486 26.12 -5.52 23.41
N VAL A 487 26.78 -6.65 23.67
CA VAL A 487 26.80 -7.81 22.77
C VAL A 487 25.43 -8.47 22.69
N ALA A 488 24.73 -8.66 23.81
CA ALA A 488 23.37 -9.20 23.83
C ALA A 488 22.36 -8.28 23.11
N GLY A 489 22.48 -6.97 23.28
CA GLY A 489 21.68 -5.97 22.58
C GLY A 489 22.00 -5.89 21.09
N LEU A 490 23.27 -6.07 20.71
CA LEU A 490 23.71 -6.12 19.31
C LEU A 490 23.24 -7.40 18.62
N VAL A 491 23.38 -8.56 19.27
CA VAL A 491 22.89 -9.85 18.76
C VAL A 491 21.36 -9.88 18.71
N GLY A 492 20.67 -9.42 19.75
CA GLY A 492 19.20 -9.31 19.77
C GLY A 492 18.68 -8.31 18.74
N GLY A 493 19.35 -7.15 18.61
CA GLY A 493 19.06 -6.13 17.62
C GLY A 493 19.31 -6.61 16.19
N MET A 494 20.39 -7.35 15.95
CA MET A 494 20.69 -8.00 14.67
C MET A 494 19.71 -9.13 14.35
N LEU A 495 19.32 -9.98 15.31
CA LEU A 495 18.35 -11.06 15.07
C LEU A 495 16.97 -10.50 14.74
N LEU A 496 16.51 -9.48 15.49
CA LEU A 496 15.23 -8.80 15.24
C LEU A 496 15.24 -7.99 13.94
N SER A 497 16.38 -7.35 13.59
CA SER A 497 16.50 -6.63 12.31
C SER A 497 16.64 -7.59 11.13
N TRP A 498 17.38 -8.68 11.25
CA TRP A 498 17.64 -9.64 10.16
C TRP A 498 16.42 -10.52 9.88
N TRP A 499 15.71 -10.97 10.91
CA TRP A 499 14.55 -11.83 10.74
C TRP A 499 13.25 -11.03 10.58
N GLY A 500 13.10 -9.89 11.25
CA GLY A 500 11.85 -9.15 11.25
C GLY A 500 10.73 -9.91 11.97
N PRO A 501 9.89 -9.23 12.77
CA PRO A 501 8.84 -9.90 13.53
C PRO A 501 7.87 -10.73 12.66
N ASP A 502 7.64 -10.31 11.41
CA ASP A 502 6.79 -11.02 10.43
C ASP A 502 7.35 -12.38 10.01
N ARG A 503 8.68 -12.51 9.77
CA ARG A 503 9.25 -13.79 9.33
C ARG A 503 9.44 -14.76 10.49
N VAL A 504 9.76 -14.24 11.69
CA VAL A 504 9.79 -15.07 12.91
C VAL A 504 8.39 -15.60 13.21
N ALA A 505 7.35 -14.75 13.11
CA ALA A 505 5.97 -15.18 13.26
C ALA A 505 5.58 -16.24 12.23
N ALA A 506 5.92 -16.05 10.94
CA ALA A 506 5.65 -17.03 9.88
C ALA A 506 6.48 -18.32 9.98
N TRP A 507 7.67 -18.27 10.57
CA TRP A 507 8.47 -19.45 10.87
C TRP A 507 7.90 -20.21 12.06
N LEU A 508 7.59 -19.53 13.17
CA LEU A 508 6.91 -20.11 14.34
C LEU A 508 5.59 -20.76 13.96
N ASP A 509 4.79 -20.09 13.13
CA ASP A 509 3.52 -20.62 12.66
C ASP A 509 3.74 -21.94 11.90
N ARG A 510 4.69 -21.98 10.94
CA ARG A 510 5.05 -23.21 10.23
C ARG A 510 5.56 -24.32 11.15
N SER A 511 6.39 -24.00 12.14
CA SER A 511 6.93 -24.98 13.09
C SER A 511 5.85 -25.53 14.03
N LEU A 512 4.94 -24.68 14.52
CA LEU A 512 3.80 -25.10 15.33
C LEU A 512 2.83 -25.96 14.51
N HIS A 513 2.66 -25.68 13.21
CA HIS A 513 1.88 -26.55 12.32
C HIS A 513 2.51 -27.91 12.12
N ALA A 514 3.83 -27.96 11.90
CA ALA A 514 4.55 -29.22 11.77
C ALA A 514 4.42 -30.08 13.05
N LEU A 515 4.50 -29.44 14.23
CA LEU A 515 4.29 -30.11 15.52
C LEU A 515 2.84 -30.55 15.72
N ALA A 516 1.86 -29.71 15.40
CA ALA A 516 0.43 -30.04 15.52
C ALA A 516 -0.04 -31.09 14.50
N ALA A 517 0.61 -31.16 13.33
CA ALA A 517 0.41 -32.23 12.34
C ALA A 517 1.05 -33.54 12.82
N SER A 518 2.23 -33.49 13.44
CA SER A 518 2.87 -34.68 14.03
C SER A 518 2.10 -35.26 15.22
N ALA A 519 1.29 -34.43 15.91
CA ALA A 519 0.46 -34.84 17.04
C ALA A 519 -0.92 -35.39 16.63
N ARG A 520 -1.35 -35.22 15.38
CA ARG A 520 -2.63 -35.75 14.86
C ARG A 520 -2.39 -37.01 14.05
N SER A 521 -2.34 -38.15 14.74
CA SER A 521 -2.43 -39.47 14.12
C SER A 521 -3.92 -39.87 13.96
N ALA A 522 -4.61 -39.27 12.99
CA ALA A 522 -5.91 -39.75 12.54
C ALA A 522 -6.03 -39.59 11.01
N PRO A 523 -6.67 -40.52 10.27
CA PRO A 523 -6.81 -40.42 8.82
C PRO A 523 -7.82 -39.33 8.45
N ASP A 524 -7.40 -38.38 7.59
CA ASP A 524 -8.24 -37.29 7.09
C ASP A 524 -9.29 -37.78 6.07
N GLU A 525 -10.54 -37.33 6.23
CA GLU A 525 -11.56 -37.36 5.17
C GLU A 525 -11.21 -36.34 4.06
N PRO A 526 -11.32 -36.70 2.77
CA PRO A 526 -11.02 -35.79 1.66
C PRO A 526 -12.18 -34.82 1.44
N GLY A 527 -12.07 -33.59 1.95
CA GLY A 527 -13.05 -32.54 1.63
C GLY A 527 -12.93 -31.22 2.41
N SER A 528 -12.24 -31.19 3.55
CA SER A 528 -11.97 -29.94 4.25
C SER A 528 -10.58 -29.43 3.89
N GLY A 529 -10.51 -28.32 3.16
CA GLY A 529 -9.25 -27.61 2.92
C GLY A 529 -8.59 -27.25 4.25
N PRO A 530 -7.25 -27.13 4.31
CA PRO A 530 -6.56 -26.86 5.57
C PRO A 530 -7.10 -25.57 6.19
N ALA A 531 -7.67 -25.69 7.39
CA ALA A 531 -8.13 -24.54 8.16
C ALA A 531 -6.92 -23.63 8.42
N GLU A 532 -6.92 -22.44 7.83
CA GLU A 532 -5.84 -21.48 8.04
C GLU A 532 -5.78 -21.05 9.52
N PRO A 533 -4.58 -21.06 10.14
CA PRO A 533 -4.39 -20.67 11.53
C PRO A 533 -4.58 -19.16 11.74
N ARG A 534 -5.43 -18.80 12.71
CA ARG A 534 -5.65 -17.42 13.17
C ARG A 534 -4.58 -16.91 14.16
N PHE A 535 -3.34 -17.42 14.12
CA PHE A 535 -2.33 -17.21 15.18
C PHE A 535 -1.19 -16.20 14.85
N GLY A 536 -1.40 -15.28 13.91
CA GLY A 536 -0.39 -14.24 13.58
C GLY A 536 -0.04 -13.28 14.75
N ARG A 537 -0.94 -13.10 15.72
CA ARG A 537 -0.74 -12.19 16.86
C ARG A 537 0.01 -12.84 18.03
N THR A 538 -0.30 -14.08 18.35
CA THR A 538 0.37 -14.84 19.42
C THR A 538 1.79 -15.21 19.05
N SER A 539 2.03 -15.54 17.77
CA SER A 539 3.37 -15.81 17.25
C SER A 539 4.28 -14.58 17.33
N THR A 540 3.77 -13.39 17.01
CA THR A 540 4.53 -12.13 17.15
C THR A 540 4.83 -11.80 18.63
N ALA A 541 3.90 -12.08 19.54
CA ALA A 541 4.13 -11.92 20.98
C ALA A 541 5.26 -12.83 21.49
N LEU A 542 5.23 -14.09 21.09
CA LEU A 542 6.24 -15.08 21.49
C LEU A 542 7.60 -14.79 20.83
N ALA A 543 7.60 -14.38 19.56
CA ALA A 543 8.79 -14.03 18.79
C ALA A 543 9.62 -12.89 19.42
N VAL A 544 8.95 -11.92 20.05
CA VAL A 544 9.61 -10.79 20.72
C VAL A 544 9.80 -11.07 22.22
N GLY A 545 8.78 -11.64 22.87
CA GLY A 545 8.76 -11.86 24.30
C GLY A 545 9.73 -12.93 24.77
N VAL A 546 9.84 -14.06 24.07
CA VAL A 546 10.69 -15.19 24.52
C VAL A 546 12.19 -14.85 24.46
N PRO A 547 12.73 -14.23 23.39
CA PRO A 547 14.15 -13.87 23.36
C PRO A 547 14.51 -12.78 24.38
N MET A 548 13.66 -11.76 24.55
CA MET A 548 13.92 -10.66 25.49
C MET A 548 13.73 -11.10 26.94
N GLY A 549 12.67 -11.86 27.22
CA GLY A 549 12.48 -12.50 28.52
C GLY A 549 13.64 -13.45 28.83
N GLY A 550 13.99 -14.34 27.91
CA GLY A 550 15.10 -15.27 28.06
C GLY A 550 16.44 -14.59 28.31
N ALA A 551 16.77 -13.52 27.60
CA ALA A 551 18.01 -12.78 27.80
C ALA A 551 18.07 -12.10 29.18
N ILE A 552 17.02 -11.36 29.57
CA ILE A 552 16.99 -10.64 30.85
C ILE A 552 16.92 -11.63 32.03
N GLY A 553 16.16 -12.70 31.88
CA GLY A 553 16.06 -13.73 32.90
C GLY A 553 17.29 -14.62 33.01
N PHE A 554 18.01 -14.88 31.92
CA PHE A 554 19.33 -15.54 32.00
C PHE A 554 20.34 -14.68 32.77
N LEU A 555 20.34 -13.37 32.54
CA LEU A 555 21.20 -12.44 33.30
C LEU A 555 20.83 -12.42 34.79
N ALA A 556 19.54 -12.34 35.11
CA ALA A 556 19.08 -12.42 36.50
C ALA A 556 19.33 -13.80 37.13
N ALA A 557 19.36 -14.89 36.34
CA ALA A 557 19.71 -16.22 36.81
C ALA A 557 21.17 -16.32 37.29
N LEU A 558 22.08 -15.59 36.63
CA LEU A 558 23.50 -15.57 36.96
C LEU A 558 23.78 -14.81 38.27
N THR A 559 22.98 -13.81 38.61
CA THR A 559 23.17 -12.98 39.81
C THR A 559 22.38 -13.48 41.01
N GLU A 560 21.13 -13.93 40.80
CA GLU A 560 20.17 -14.23 41.88
C GLU A 560 19.67 -15.69 41.87
N GLY A 561 20.23 -16.51 40.99
CA GLY A 561 19.92 -17.94 40.88
C GLY A 561 18.79 -18.25 39.88
N PRO A 562 18.70 -19.52 39.44
CA PRO A 562 17.91 -19.91 38.27
C PRO A 562 16.40 -19.69 38.43
N ALA A 563 15.87 -19.81 39.65
CA ALA A 563 14.45 -19.59 39.92
C ALA A 563 14.04 -18.12 39.75
N VAL A 564 14.85 -17.19 40.24
CA VAL A 564 14.64 -15.74 40.09
C VAL A 564 14.78 -15.35 38.63
N GLY A 565 15.82 -15.86 37.96
CA GLY A 565 16.03 -15.63 36.54
C GLY A 565 14.88 -16.11 35.65
N PHE A 566 14.33 -17.30 35.92
CA PHE A 566 13.16 -17.81 35.19
C PHE A 566 11.91 -16.95 35.39
N LEU A 567 11.68 -16.46 36.60
CA LEU A 567 10.56 -15.59 36.92
C LEU A 567 10.68 -14.22 36.23
N VAL A 568 11.89 -13.64 36.24
CA VAL A 568 12.23 -12.42 35.51
C VAL A 568 12.05 -12.62 34.00
N ALA A 569 12.44 -13.78 33.46
CA ALA A 569 12.21 -14.10 32.04
C ALA A 569 10.74 -14.07 31.64
N ILE A 570 9.87 -14.67 32.46
CA ILE A 570 8.43 -14.71 32.20
C ILE A 570 7.85 -13.28 32.28
N ILE A 571 8.20 -12.54 33.33
CA ILE A 571 7.67 -11.19 33.54
C ILE A 571 8.08 -10.25 32.40
N PHE A 572 9.37 -10.18 32.08
CA PHE A 572 9.84 -9.32 30.99
C PHE A 572 9.39 -9.83 29.62
N GLY A 573 9.31 -11.14 29.42
CA GLY A 573 8.79 -11.73 28.20
C GLY A 573 7.31 -11.43 27.97
N LEU A 574 6.50 -11.35 29.03
CA LEU A 574 5.10 -10.94 28.95
C LEU A 574 4.95 -9.42 28.80
N ILE A 575 5.72 -8.62 29.54
CA ILE A 575 5.70 -7.14 29.46
C ILE A 575 6.04 -6.66 28.05
N VAL A 576 6.98 -7.33 27.38
CA VAL A 576 7.43 -6.94 26.03
C VAL A 576 6.64 -7.69 24.95
N GLY A 577 6.44 -9.00 25.11
CA GLY A 577 5.81 -9.85 24.11
C GLY A 577 4.32 -9.58 23.95
N VAL A 578 3.55 -9.43 25.02
CA VAL A 578 2.10 -9.24 24.94
C VAL A 578 1.73 -7.96 24.17
N PRO A 579 2.36 -6.80 24.44
CA PRO A 579 2.14 -5.61 23.62
C PRO A 579 2.57 -5.78 22.15
N ALA A 580 3.70 -6.43 21.88
CA ALA A 580 4.19 -6.66 20.51
C ALA A 580 3.23 -7.54 19.69
N GLY A 581 2.69 -8.61 20.28
CA GLY A 581 1.78 -9.50 19.57
C GLY A 581 0.34 -9.02 19.44
N LEU A 582 -0.16 -8.24 20.40
CA LEU A 582 -1.52 -7.68 20.32
C LEU A 582 -1.67 -6.66 19.19
N LEU A 583 -0.58 -5.99 18.80
CA LEU A 583 -0.54 -5.00 17.72
C LEU A 583 -0.28 -5.65 16.34
N GLY A 584 0.38 -6.80 16.31
CA GLY A 584 0.89 -7.42 15.09
C GLY A 584 2.04 -6.60 14.49
N ALA A 585 2.98 -7.28 13.85
CA ALA A 585 3.88 -6.61 12.92
C ALA A 585 3.05 -6.28 11.66
N GLY A 586 2.83 -4.98 11.42
CA GLY A 586 1.93 -4.54 10.37
C GLY A 586 2.05 -3.04 10.17
N GLY A 587 1.93 -2.62 8.91
CA GLY A 587 2.13 -1.24 8.45
C GLY A 587 1.34 -0.16 9.21
N PRO A 588 1.56 1.12 8.87
CA PRO A 588 1.08 2.23 9.67
C PRO A 588 -0.42 2.19 9.92
N VAL A 589 -0.78 2.49 11.17
CA VAL A 589 -2.16 2.47 11.64
C VAL A 589 -2.86 3.76 11.20
N ARG A 590 -4.02 3.62 10.58
CA ARG A 590 -4.89 4.75 10.17
C ARG A 590 -5.30 5.55 11.40
N GLY A 591 -5.11 6.88 11.34
CA GLY A 591 -5.12 7.76 12.50
C GLY A 591 -6.47 7.84 13.25
N PRO A 592 -6.47 8.19 14.55
CA PRO A 592 -7.69 8.29 15.35
C PRO A 592 -8.40 9.64 15.16
N ARG A 593 -9.71 9.61 14.92
CA ARG A 593 -10.60 10.77 15.14
C ARG A 593 -11.21 10.69 16.53
N TRP A 594 -10.85 11.67 17.35
CA TRP A 594 -11.42 11.89 18.67
C TRP A 594 -12.75 12.64 18.54
N PHE A 595 -13.70 12.27 19.39
CA PHE A 595 -14.99 12.92 19.66
C PHE A 595 -16.18 12.59 18.75
N ARG A 596 -16.65 11.33 18.78
CA ARG A 596 -18.10 11.05 18.91
C ARG A 596 -18.33 9.85 19.84
N ARG A 597 -19.29 10.04 20.75
CA ARG A 597 -19.67 9.19 21.90
C ARG A 597 -20.05 7.75 21.49
N GLY A 598 -19.76 6.78 22.37
CA GLY A 598 -20.59 5.57 22.48
C GLY A 598 -19.86 4.26 22.80
N THR A 599 -19.92 3.84 24.07
CA THR A 599 -19.85 2.45 24.61
C THR A 599 -18.62 1.54 24.38
N GLY A 600 -17.77 1.76 23.37
CA GLY A 600 -16.65 0.87 23.05
C GLY A 600 -15.39 1.02 23.92
N PHE A 601 -15.07 2.26 24.34
CA PHE A 601 -13.87 2.59 25.13
C PHE A 601 -13.87 1.92 26.52
N LEU A 602 -14.93 2.18 27.29
CA LEU A 602 -15.13 1.61 28.62
C LEU A 602 -15.17 0.08 28.58
N ARG A 603 -15.76 -0.50 27.51
CA ARG A 603 -15.85 -1.94 27.31
C ARG A 603 -14.50 -2.59 27.03
N ARG A 604 -13.67 -1.98 26.18
CA ARG A 604 -12.35 -2.53 25.83
C ARG A 604 -11.34 -2.36 26.95
N ILE A 605 -11.32 -1.19 27.60
CA ILE A 605 -10.51 -0.95 28.80
C ILE A 605 -10.97 -1.90 29.92
N GLY A 606 -12.26 -1.91 30.26
CA GLY A 606 -12.79 -2.78 31.32
C GLY A 606 -12.50 -4.26 31.10
N GLY A 607 -12.66 -4.76 29.87
CA GLY A 607 -12.31 -6.14 29.53
C GLY A 607 -10.80 -6.43 29.65
N GLY A 608 -9.95 -5.49 29.24
CA GLY A 608 -8.50 -5.59 29.43
C GLY A 608 -8.11 -5.59 30.91
N THR A 609 -8.64 -4.65 31.69
CA THR A 609 -8.39 -4.49 33.12
C THR A 609 -8.79 -5.74 33.92
N ALA A 610 -9.94 -6.34 33.60
CA ALA A 610 -10.42 -7.56 34.26
C ALA A 610 -9.50 -8.76 33.99
N ILE A 611 -9.06 -8.94 32.74
CA ILE A 611 -8.12 -10.01 32.37
C ILE A 611 -6.77 -9.80 33.07
N GLY A 612 -6.26 -8.56 33.06
CA GLY A 612 -4.98 -8.22 33.67
C GLY A 612 -4.95 -8.41 35.17
N LEU A 613 -6.00 -7.98 35.88
CA LEU A 613 -6.13 -8.17 37.33
C LEU A 613 -6.22 -9.66 37.69
N GLY A 614 -7.00 -10.46 36.93
CA GLY A 614 -7.10 -11.90 37.13
C GLY A 614 -5.77 -12.63 36.92
N ALA A 615 -5.06 -12.33 35.84
CA ALA A 615 -3.76 -12.92 35.54
C ALA A 615 -2.70 -12.54 36.59
N GLY A 616 -2.68 -11.28 37.02
CA GLY A 616 -1.79 -10.79 38.07
C GLY A 616 -2.03 -11.48 39.42
N ALA A 617 -3.30 -11.63 39.83
CA ALA A 617 -3.63 -12.32 41.07
C ALA A 617 -3.21 -13.80 41.06
N VAL A 618 -3.37 -14.49 39.92
CA VAL A 618 -2.92 -15.89 39.75
C VAL A 618 -1.41 -15.99 39.84
N LEU A 619 -0.66 -15.09 39.20
CA LEU A 619 0.80 -15.04 39.31
C LEU A 619 1.27 -14.78 40.73
N GLY A 620 0.61 -13.88 41.46
CA GLY A 620 0.91 -13.62 42.87
C GLY A 620 0.67 -14.83 43.77
N LEU A 621 -0.38 -15.61 43.50
CA LEU A 621 -0.64 -16.87 44.20
C LEU A 621 0.43 -17.93 43.90
N LEU A 622 0.87 -18.04 42.64
CA LEU A 622 1.95 -18.95 42.24
C LEU A 622 3.29 -18.55 42.86
N TYR A 623 3.60 -17.26 42.93
CA TYR A 623 4.81 -16.73 43.58
C TYR A 623 4.80 -16.98 45.09
N TRP A 624 3.67 -16.78 45.76
CA TRP A 624 3.53 -17.15 47.16
C TRP A 624 3.73 -18.66 47.37
N ALA A 625 3.11 -19.49 46.53
CA ALA A 625 3.21 -20.94 46.63
C ALA A 625 4.65 -21.44 46.43
N SER A 626 5.42 -20.81 45.53
CA SER A 626 6.82 -21.17 45.30
C SER A 626 7.70 -20.80 46.49
N ILE A 627 7.60 -19.57 47.03
CA ILE A 627 8.37 -19.16 48.21
C ILE A 627 8.04 -20.05 49.41
N ARG A 628 6.76 -20.36 49.60
CA ARG A 628 6.32 -21.28 50.63
C ARG A 628 6.94 -22.67 50.45
N ALA A 629 6.98 -23.21 49.24
CA ALA A 629 7.54 -24.53 48.98
C ALA A 629 9.06 -24.58 49.22
N THR A 630 9.78 -23.46 49.01
CA THR A 630 11.23 -23.36 49.22
C THR A 630 11.65 -22.95 50.64
N SER A 631 10.70 -22.51 51.48
CA SER A 631 11.02 -22.08 52.85
C SER A 631 10.98 -23.26 53.82
N SER A 632 12.00 -23.36 54.69
CA SER A 632 12.04 -24.40 55.71
C SER A 632 10.99 -24.15 56.80
N PRO A 633 10.28 -25.18 57.29
CA PRO A 633 9.37 -25.09 58.44
C PRO A 633 10.02 -24.53 59.71
N ALA A 634 11.34 -24.63 59.84
CA ALA A 634 12.11 -24.10 60.97
C ALA A 634 12.46 -22.60 60.83
N SER A 635 12.13 -21.96 59.71
CA SER A 635 12.43 -20.54 59.49
C SER A 635 11.41 -19.64 60.20
N SER A 636 11.89 -18.53 60.76
CA SER A 636 11.03 -17.49 61.38
C SER A 636 10.02 -16.86 60.42
N ASN A 637 10.17 -17.10 59.12
CA ASN A 637 9.29 -16.63 58.06
C ASN A 637 8.12 -17.61 57.78
N TRP A 638 8.22 -18.88 58.18
CA TRP A 638 7.23 -19.93 57.84
C TRP A 638 5.83 -19.62 58.40
N GLU A 639 5.75 -19.23 59.67
CA GLU A 639 4.47 -18.79 60.28
C GLU A 639 3.92 -17.52 59.63
N ARG A 640 4.80 -16.61 59.18
CA ARG A 640 4.38 -15.37 58.51
C ARG A 640 3.79 -15.66 57.13
N LEU A 641 4.46 -16.50 56.33
CA LEU A 641 4.04 -16.92 54.99
C LEU A 641 2.68 -17.64 54.97
N ASN A 642 2.33 -18.35 56.05
CA ASN A 642 1.04 -19.05 56.17
C ASN A 642 -0.12 -18.15 56.62
N ARG A 643 0.13 -16.90 57.03
CA ARG A 643 -0.95 -15.97 57.37
C ARG A 643 -1.72 -15.57 56.10
N PRO A 644 -3.06 -15.49 56.16
CA PRO A 644 -3.87 -15.08 55.02
C PRO A 644 -3.51 -13.67 54.51
N THR A 645 -2.98 -12.82 55.39
CA THR A 645 -2.48 -11.48 55.04
C THR A 645 -1.32 -11.51 54.03
N TYR A 646 -0.44 -12.51 54.08
CA TYR A 646 0.68 -12.64 53.15
C TYR A 646 0.26 -13.22 51.79
N VAL A 647 -0.71 -14.14 51.77
CA VAL A 647 -1.33 -14.64 50.53
C VAL A 647 -2.00 -13.47 49.80
N LEU A 648 -2.80 -12.69 50.53
CA LEU A 648 -3.49 -11.52 49.99
C LEU A 648 -2.50 -10.45 49.53
N ALA A 649 -1.46 -10.17 50.33
CA ALA A 649 -0.40 -9.22 49.95
C ALA A 649 0.32 -9.67 48.67
N ALA A 650 0.65 -10.95 48.51
CA ALA A 650 1.26 -11.49 47.30
C ALA A 650 0.31 -11.42 46.10
N MET A 651 -0.98 -11.74 46.26
CA MET A 651 -1.96 -11.58 45.17
C MET A 651 -2.11 -10.11 44.75
N LEU A 652 -2.23 -9.17 45.70
CA LEU A 652 -2.36 -7.73 45.42
C LEU A 652 -1.11 -7.14 44.77
N THR A 653 0.06 -7.58 45.23
CA THR A 653 1.40 -7.26 44.70
C THR A 653 1.49 -7.47 43.19
N PHE A 654 0.94 -8.58 42.67
CA PHE A 654 0.95 -8.87 41.23
C PHE A 654 -0.35 -8.46 40.50
N ALA A 655 -1.49 -8.36 41.20
CA ALA A 655 -2.75 -7.91 40.64
C ALA A 655 -2.75 -6.42 40.25
N LEU A 656 -2.02 -5.57 40.99
CA LEU A 656 -1.86 -4.14 40.68
C LEU A 656 -1.14 -3.91 39.34
N PRO A 657 0.08 -4.43 39.11
CA PRO A 657 0.72 -4.38 37.78
C PRO A 657 -0.13 -5.03 36.69
N GLY A 658 -0.77 -6.17 36.99
CA GLY A 658 -1.69 -6.85 36.09
C GLY A 658 -2.86 -5.97 35.66
N LEU A 659 -3.49 -5.25 36.60
CA LEU A 659 -4.57 -4.29 36.34
C LEU A 659 -4.11 -3.19 35.39
N VAL A 660 -2.93 -2.61 35.59
CA VAL A 660 -2.43 -1.52 34.74
C VAL A 660 -2.07 -2.04 33.34
N LEU A 661 -1.42 -3.20 33.23
CA LEU A 661 -1.15 -3.88 31.94
C LEU A 661 -2.44 -4.27 31.21
N GLY A 662 -3.46 -4.68 31.95
CA GLY A 662 -4.80 -5.00 31.44
C GLY A 662 -5.53 -3.77 30.90
N ALA A 663 -5.61 -2.71 31.69
CA ALA A 663 -6.20 -1.44 31.29
C ALA A 663 -5.50 -0.87 30.04
N LEU A 664 -4.17 -1.00 30.01
CA LEU A 664 -3.36 -0.64 28.86
C LEU A 664 -3.68 -1.48 27.62
N SER A 665 -3.75 -2.81 27.75
CA SER A 665 -4.14 -3.70 26.65
C SER A 665 -5.49 -3.29 26.06
N GLY A 666 -6.46 -2.96 26.91
CA GLY A 666 -7.76 -2.45 26.51
C GLY A 666 -7.72 -1.08 25.83
N PHE A 667 -6.87 -0.17 26.31
CA PHE A 667 -6.64 1.16 25.73
C PHE A 667 -5.96 1.07 24.36
N LEU A 668 -4.92 0.24 24.23
CA LEU A 668 -4.23 0.00 22.95
C LEU A 668 -5.14 -0.66 21.92
N LYS A 669 -5.99 -1.61 22.33
CA LYS A 669 -7.03 -2.20 21.46
C LYS A 669 -8.09 -1.20 21.05
N TRP A 670 -8.34 -0.17 21.86
CA TRP A 670 -9.21 0.94 21.49
C TRP A 670 -8.52 1.91 20.51
N LEU A 671 -7.25 2.26 20.74
CA LEU A 671 -6.44 3.05 19.81
C LEU A 671 -6.30 2.41 18.42
N GLN A 672 -6.36 1.08 18.35
CA GLN A 672 -6.30 0.30 17.11
C GLN A 672 -7.68 0.04 16.48
N ALA A 673 -8.77 0.55 17.07
CA ALA A 673 -10.08 0.46 16.41
C ALA A 673 -9.97 1.13 15.03
N PRO A 674 -10.38 0.47 13.94
CA PRO A 674 -10.36 1.09 12.62
C PRO A 674 -11.15 2.40 12.68
N ALA A 675 -10.52 3.50 12.27
CA ALA A 675 -11.25 4.74 12.03
C ALA A 675 -12.29 4.48 10.92
N PRO A 676 -13.53 5.01 11.04
CA PRO A 676 -14.44 5.05 9.91
C PRO A 676 -13.77 5.78 8.75
N ALA A 677 -13.94 5.23 7.56
CA ALA A 677 -13.23 5.61 6.35
C ALA A 677 -13.71 6.90 5.68
N ASP A 678 -14.10 7.88 6.48
CA ASP A 678 -14.69 9.12 5.99
C ASP A 678 -13.63 10.21 5.74
N ASP A 679 -12.45 9.88 5.19
CA ASP A 679 -11.67 10.93 4.53
C ASP A 679 -10.55 10.41 3.64
N ALA A 680 -10.46 11.00 2.46
CA ALA A 680 -9.31 10.99 1.58
C ALA A 680 -8.04 11.30 2.40
N THR A 681 -7.33 10.26 2.82
CA THR A 681 -6.41 10.36 3.96
C THR A 681 -5.07 10.88 3.49
N SER A 682 -4.84 12.19 3.62
CA SER A 682 -3.53 12.79 3.39
C SER A 682 -2.40 12.02 4.11
N PRO A 683 -1.28 11.70 3.45
CA PRO A 683 -0.11 11.04 4.04
C PRO A 683 0.39 11.67 5.36
N ARG A 684 0.20 13.00 5.53
CA ARG A 684 0.54 13.71 6.78
C ARG A 684 -0.32 13.31 7.96
N ILE A 685 -1.58 12.96 7.73
CA ILE A 685 -2.50 12.51 8.78
C ILE A 685 -2.06 11.13 9.28
N LEU A 686 -1.62 10.25 8.39
CA LEU A 686 -1.03 8.95 8.75
C LEU A 686 0.26 9.12 9.56
N LEU A 687 1.16 10.03 9.12
CA LEU A 687 2.41 10.31 9.83
C LEU A 687 2.18 10.91 11.23
N ARG A 688 1.24 11.87 11.37
CA ARG A 688 0.85 12.45 12.65
C ARG A 688 0.16 11.44 13.56
N GLY A 689 -0.63 10.54 12.98
CA GLY A 689 -1.26 9.42 13.68
C GLY A 689 -0.22 8.50 14.31
N ASP A 690 0.78 8.06 13.54
CA ASP A 690 1.82 7.17 14.05
C ASP A 690 2.74 7.88 15.08
N ARG A 691 3.07 9.18 14.87
CA ARG A 691 3.81 9.97 15.88
C ARG A 691 3.07 10.06 17.22
N ARG A 692 1.75 10.27 17.20
CA ARG A 692 0.93 10.33 18.42
C ARG A 692 0.82 8.97 19.10
N LEU A 693 0.79 7.88 18.33
CA LEU A 693 0.82 6.53 18.87
C LEU A 693 2.16 6.21 19.54
N VAL A 694 3.28 6.61 18.93
CA VAL A 694 4.63 6.49 19.54
C VAL A 694 4.73 7.33 20.82
N ALA A 695 4.22 8.57 20.81
CA ALA A 695 4.20 9.42 22.00
C ALA A 695 3.31 8.85 23.11
N GLY A 696 2.12 8.35 22.76
CA GLY A 696 1.24 7.65 23.69
C GLY A 696 1.91 6.40 24.27
N TRP A 697 2.60 5.62 23.44
CA TRP A 697 3.41 4.49 23.88
C TRP A 697 4.50 4.90 24.88
N GLY A 698 5.27 5.94 24.58
CA GLY A 698 6.31 6.44 25.47
C GLY A 698 5.76 6.88 26.83
N LEU A 699 4.67 7.66 26.83
CA LEU A 699 4.01 8.11 28.06
C LEU A 699 3.45 6.96 28.89
N VAL A 700 2.88 5.96 28.23
CA VAL A 700 2.34 4.78 28.90
C VAL A 700 3.44 3.92 29.52
N ILE A 701 4.49 3.59 28.76
CA ILE A 701 5.59 2.78 29.30
C ILE A 701 6.25 3.54 30.46
N ALA A 702 6.42 4.85 30.33
CA ALA A 702 6.87 5.71 31.43
C ALA A 702 5.96 5.67 32.65
N GLY A 703 4.64 5.73 32.47
CA GLY A 703 3.69 5.60 33.57
C GLY A 703 3.75 4.22 34.24
N LEU A 704 3.77 3.15 33.45
CA LEU A 704 3.85 1.77 33.95
C LEU A 704 5.14 1.50 34.70
N PHE A 705 6.26 1.96 34.15
CA PHE A 705 7.55 1.82 34.80
C PHE A 705 7.65 2.68 36.04
N GLY A 706 7.18 3.93 36.00
CA GLY A 706 7.13 4.79 37.19
C GLY A 706 6.31 4.16 38.31
N LEU A 707 5.14 3.59 37.99
CA LEU A 707 4.29 2.87 38.95
C LEU A 707 4.94 1.57 39.45
N GLY A 708 5.49 0.77 38.54
CA GLY A 708 6.19 -0.47 38.90
C GLY A 708 7.43 -0.22 39.74
N MET A 709 8.20 0.82 39.41
CA MET A 709 9.38 1.24 40.14
C MET A 709 9.01 1.84 41.50
N ALA A 710 7.97 2.67 41.60
CA ALA A 710 7.48 3.18 42.88
C ALA A 710 6.93 2.05 43.78
N TRP A 711 6.40 0.99 43.19
CA TRP A 711 5.92 -0.17 43.92
C TRP A 711 7.06 -1.09 44.39
N VAL A 712 8.05 -1.39 43.53
CA VAL A 712 9.31 -2.06 43.92
C VAL A 712 9.97 -1.24 45.03
N MET A 713 10.10 0.07 44.76
CA MET A 713 10.13 1.32 45.56
C MET A 713 9.56 1.34 46.97
N ALA A 714 8.60 0.47 47.24
CA ALA A 714 7.90 0.43 48.52
C ALA A 714 7.98 -0.96 49.17
N THR A 715 8.41 -1.98 48.41
CA THR A 715 8.29 -3.39 48.78
C THR A 715 9.64 -4.02 49.13
N PHE A 716 10.72 -3.59 48.47
CA PHE A 716 12.07 -4.15 48.65
C PHE A 716 13.02 -3.11 49.27
N PRO A 717 14.19 -3.46 49.80
CA PRO A 717 15.26 -2.51 50.09
C PRO A 717 16.19 -2.36 48.86
N TYR A 718 16.62 -1.14 48.52
CA TYR A 718 17.44 -0.84 47.32
C TYR A 718 18.64 0.05 47.63
N ALA A 719 19.74 -0.17 46.90
CA ALA A 719 20.85 0.77 46.85
C ALA A 719 20.64 1.83 45.76
N PRO A 720 21.15 3.07 45.90
CA PRO A 720 20.99 4.15 44.91
C PRO A 720 21.42 3.76 43.48
N GLY A 721 22.45 2.92 43.33
CA GLY A 721 22.91 2.42 42.02
C GLY A 721 21.85 1.58 41.28
N GLN A 722 21.07 0.77 42.00
CA GLN A 722 20.03 -0.08 41.39
C GLN A 722 18.85 0.73 40.83
N VAL A 723 18.59 1.92 41.40
CA VAL A 723 17.59 2.88 40.89
C VAL A 723 18.04 3.44 39.54
N VAL A 724 19.33 3.79 39.43
CA VAL A 724 19.93 4.33 38.21
C VAL A 724 19.94 3.26 37.10
N GLU A 725 20.33 2.01 37.43
CA GLU A 725 20.29 0.89 36.50
C GLU A 725 18.89 0.63 35.95
N GLY A 726 17.88 0.55 36.83
CA GLY A 726 16.49 0.36 36.42
C GLY A 726 16.00 1.48 35.51
N THR A 727 16.36 2.73 35.83
CA THR A 727 15.96 3.92 35.06
C THR A 727 16.61 3.93 33.67
N VAL A 728 17.89 3.54 33.57
CA VAL A 728 18.62 3.48 32.31
C VAL A 728 18.07 2.36 31.42
N LEU A 729 17.85 1.15 31.96
CA LEU A 729 17.22 0.04 31.24
C LEU A 729 15.82 0.41 30.72
N PHE A 730 15.07 1.18 31.52
CA PHE A 730 13.77 1.70 31.13
C PHE A 730 13.82 2.72 29.98
N VAL A 731 14.74 3.69 30.03
CA VAL A 731 14.91 4.67 28.94
C VAL A 731 15.25 3.94 27.64
N VAL A 732 16.09 2.90 27.71
CA VAL A 732 16.38 2.03 26.56
C VAL A 732 15.12 1.38 26.05
N LEU A 733 14.40 0.60 26.86
CA LEU A 733 13.23 -0.16 26.43
C LEU A 733 12.12 0.75 25.87
N THR A 734 11.94 1.94 26.45
CA THR A 734 10.96 2.95 26.00
C THR A 734 11.32 3.52 24.63
N LEU A 735 12.60 3.71 24.34
CA LEU A 735 13.08 4.15 23.03
C LEU A 735 13.19 2.98 22.02
N TRP A 736 13.50 1.77 22.50
CA TRP A 736 13.75 0.56 21.71
C TRP A 736 12.50 -0.04 21.09
N VAL A 737 11.45 -0.28 21.89
CA VAL A 737 10.27 -1.02 21.44
C VAL A 737 9.54 -0.27 20.30
N PRO A 738 9.37 1.06 20.35
CA PRO A 738 8.82 1.79 19.22
C PRO A 738 9.67 1.68 17.95
N ILE A 739 11.01 1.69 18.06
CA ILE A 739 11.90 1.57 16.89
C ILE A 739 11.80 0.18 16.24
N ALA A 740 11.70 -0.88 17.05
CA ALA A 740 11.61 -2.25 16.55
C ALA A 740 10.23 -2.55 15.93
N VAL A 741 9.15 -1.98 16.49
CA VAL A 741 7.77 -2.39 16.19
C VAL A 741 7.02 -1.38 15.31
N ARG A 742 7.40 -0.10 15.27
CA ARG A 742 6.67 0.96 14.54
C ARG A 742 7.42 1.48 13.33
N THR A 743 6.65 1.99 12.38
CA THR A 743 7.14 2.46 11.08
C THR A 743 7.69 3.89 11.15
N TRP A 744 7.12 4.78 11.96
CA TRP A 744 7.60 6.18 12.08
C TRP A 744 9.05 6.32 12.56
N PRO A 745 9.52 5.65 13.64
CA PRO A 745 10.92 5.78 14.05
C PRO A 745 11.88 5.20 13.02
N ARG A 746 11.54 4.07 12.38
CA ARG A 746 12.34 3.46 11.31
C ARG A 746 12.44 4.37 10.09
N TYR A 747 11.33 5.02 9.73
CA TYR A 747 11.27 6.05 8.71
C TYR A 747 12.17 7.24 9.04
N LEU A 748 12.19 7.72 10.30
CA LEU A 748 13.07 8.82 10.70
C LEU A 748 14.55 8.49 10.52
N VAL A 749 14.96 7.28 10.92
CA VAL A 749 16.35 6.80 10.75
C VAL A 749 16.70 6.68 9.26
N ALA A 750 15.80 6.10 8.45
CA ALA A 750 16.00 5.99 7.01
C ALA A 750 16.08 7.35 6.32
N ARG A 751 15.19 8.27 6.67
CA ARG A 751 15.21 9.65 6.16
C ARG A 751 16.48 10.37 6.55
N ALA A 752 16.91 10.26 7.81
CA ALA A 752 18.14 10.91 8.28
C ALA A 752 19.37 10.36 7.53
N TRP A 753 19.44 9.04 7.34
CA TRP A 753 20.51 8.40 6.59
C TRP A 753 20.54 8.81 5.10
N LEU A 754 19.38 8.79 4.44
CA LEU A 754 19.28 9.18 3.03
C LEU A 754 19.52 10.68 2.82
N TRP A 755 19.14 11.51 3.79
CA TRP A 755 19.51 12.92 3.82
C TRP A 755 21.04 13.10 3.94
N LEU A 756 21.72 12.35 4.82
CA LEU A 756 23.18 12.39 4.94
C LEU A 756 23.91 11.95 3.66
N ARG A 757 23.31 11.08 2.85
CA ARG A 757 23.82 10.71 1.52
C ARG A 757 23.52 11.73 0.41
N GLY A 758 22.68 12.72 0.70
CA GLY A 758 22.17 13.66 -0.31
C GLY A 758 21.15 13.03 -1.29
N ASP A 759 20.60 11.85 -0.98
CA ASP A 759 19.61 11.19 -1.84
C ASP A 759 18.17 11.68 -1.57
N LEU A 760 17.92 12.35 -0.42
CA LEU A 760 16.61 12.90 -0.05
C LEU A 760 16.69 14.27 0.65
N PRO A 761 15.64 15.11 0.54
CA PRO A 761 15.59 16.40 1.21
C PRO A 761 15.31 16.26 2.72
N ARG A 762 15.73 17.27 3.50
CA ARG A 762 15.47 17.35 4.95
C ARG A 762 13.98 17.27 5.28
N ASP A 763 13.16 18.06 4.57
CA ASP A 763 11.69 18.03 4.67
C ASP A 763 11.04 17.27 3.51
N LEU A 764 11.20 15.94 3.52
CA LEU A 764 10.57 15.05 2.54
C LEU A 764 9.05 15.25 2.41
N MET A 765 8.33 15.51 3.51
CA MET A 765 6.86 15.68 3.43
C MET A 765 6.46 17.04 2.88
N GLY A 766 7.25 18.09 3.09
CA GLY A 766 7.11 19.36 2.39
C GLY A 766 7.37 19.20 0.89
N PHE A 767 8.46 18.50 0.55
CA PHE A 767 8.84 18.22 -0.83
C PHE A 767 7.78 17.41 -1.59
N LEU A 768 7.31 16.28 -1.04
CA LEU A 768 6.30 15.44 -1.70
C LEU A 768 4.95 16.16 -1.85
N GLU A 769 4.57 16.99 -0.89
CA GLU A 769 3.35 17.81 -1.02
C GLU A 769 3.52 18.90 -2.07
N HIS A 770 4.70 19.53 -2.16
CA HIS A 770 4.97 20.49 -3.21
C HIS A 770 4.97 19.81 -4.59
N ALA A 771 5.64 18.67 -4.73
CA ALA A 771 5.62 17.82 -5.92
C ALA A 771 4.20 17.36 -6.29
N HIS A 772 3.32 17.18 -5.30
CA HIS A 772 1.91 16.94 -5.53
C HIS A 772 1.17 18.19 -6.03
N ARG A 773 1.37 19.36 -5.40
CA ARG A 773 0.73 20.63 -5.83
C ARG A 773 1.08 21.00 -7.27
N VAL A 774 2.30 20.72 -7.71
CA VAL A 774 2.79 21.00 -9.07
C VAL A 774 2.47 19.89 -10.07
N SER A 775 1.69 18.88 -9.66
CA SER A 775 1.26 17.73 -10.47
C SER A 775 2.35 16.74 -10.92
N ALA A 776 3.57 16.82 -10.37
CA ALA A 776 4.60 15.80 -10.61
C ALA A 776 4.22 14.46 -9.96
N LEU A 777 3.61 14.51 -8.77
CA LEU A 777 3.07 13.36 -8.06
C LEU A 777 1.55 13.46 -7.92
N ARG A 778 0.85 12.34 -8.04
CA ARG A 778 -0.56 12.20 -7.64
C ARG A 778 -0.65 11.57 -6.26
N GLN A 779 -1.67 11.94 -5.50
CA GLN A 779 -1.95 11.32 -4.21
C GLN A 779 -3.09 10.30 -4.39
N VAL A 780 -2.84 9.04 -4.04
CA VAL A 780 -3.86 7.97 -4.08
C VAL A 780 -4.06 7.47 -2.65
N GLY A 781 -5.11 7.97 -1.99
CA GLY A 781 -5.31 7.73 -0.56
C GLY A 781 -4.14 8.24 0.29
N GLY A 782 -3.52 7.35 1.07
CA GLY A 782 -2.43 7.63 2.01
C GLY A 782 -1.01 7.55 1.44
N VAL A 783 -0.86 7.40 0.12
CA VAL A 783 0.43 7.27 -0.58
C VAL A 783 0.53 8.27 -1.73
N TYR A 784 1.76 8.54 -2.16
CA TYR A 784 2.03 9.31 -3.39
C TYR A 784 2.38 8.33 -4.52
N GLN A 785 2.01 8.65 -5.74
CA GLN A 785 2.44 7.92 -6.93
C GLN A 785 2.95 8.95 -7.96
N PHE A 786 3.87 8.55 -8.82
CA PHE A 786 4.17 9.36 -10.01
C PHE A 786 2.90 9.46 -10.86
N ARG A 787 2.59 10.65 -11.38
CA ARG A 787 1.40 10.84 -12.22
C ARG A 787 1.44 9.91 -13.44
N HIS A 788 2.64 9.64 -13.95
CA HIS A 788 2.89 8.79 -15.09
C HIS A 788 4.02 7.81 -14.82
N LYS A 789 3.77 6.51 -15.01
CA LYS A 789 4.77 5.44 -14.83
C LYS A 789 5.95 5.59 -15.78
N ASP A 790 5.74 6.09 -16.99
CA ASP A 790 6.82 6.34 -17.95
C ASP A 790 7.82 7.40 -17.44
N VAL A 791 7.33 8.41 -16.71
CA VAL A 791 8.20 9.41 -16.07
C VAL A 791 9.00 8.77 -14.92
N GLN A 792 8.38 7.88 -14.15
CA GLN A 792 9.07 7.10 -13.11
C GLN A 792 10.16 6.21 -13.72
N GLU A 793 9.85 5.42 -14.74
CA GLU A 793 10.80 4.54 -15.42
C GLU A 793 11.97 5.34 -16.02
N HIS A 794 11.69 6.48 -16.65
CA HIS A 794 12.71 7.37 -17.18
C HIS A 794 13.62 7.95 -16.08
N LEU A 795 13.05 8.52 -15.01
CA LEU A 795 13.80 9.07 -13.88
C LEU A 795 14.66 8.01 -13.16
N SER A 796 14.19 6.77 -13.10
CA SER A 796 14.93 5.62 -12.57
C SER A 796 16.17 5.29 -13.41
N ARG A 797 16.05 5.28 -14.75
CA ARG A 797 17.17 5.08 -15.67
C ARG A 797 18.21 6.19 -15.53
N VAL A 798 17.76 7.45 -15.54
CA VAL A 798 18.62 8.62 -15.34
C VAL A 798 19.42 8.52 -14.03
N TYR A 799 18.81 8.03 -12.94
CA TYR A 799 19.50 7.81 -11.67
C TYR A 799 20.55 6.71 -11.75
N ALA A 800 20.22 5.59 -12.40
CA ALA A 800 21.11 4.44 -12.55
C ALA A 800 22.35 4.82 -13.36
N ASP A 801 22.16 5.54 -14.47
CA ASP A 801 23.25 6.00 -15.34
C ASP A 801 24.16 7.00 -14.62
N ALA A 802 23.59 7.91 -13.83
CA ALA A 802 24.35 8.87 -13.03
C ALA A 802 25.23 8.19 -11.95
N ARG A 803 24.79 7.05 -11.40
CA ARG A 803 25.57 6.27 -10.42
C ARG A 803 26.55 5.29 -11.04
N ALA A 804 26.35 4.90 -12.30
CA ALA A 804 27.26 4.00 -13.01
C ALA A 804 28.50 4.71 -13.56
N ARG A 805 28.45 6.04 -13.69
CA ARG A 805 29.62 6.85 -14.07
C ARG A 805 30.55 7.01 -12.84
N PRO A 806 31.83 6.60 -12.94
CA PRO A 806 32.77 6.57 -11.83
C PRO A 806 33.15 7.97 -11.32
#